data_AF-A0A1F8J3E2-F1
#
_entry.id   AF-A0A1F8J3E2-F1
#
_cell.length_a   1.000
_cell.length_b   1.000
_cell.length_c   1.000
_cell.angle_alpha   90.00
_cell.angle_beta   90.00
_cell.angle_gamma   90.00
#
_symmetry.space_group_name_H-M   'P 1'
#
loop_
_entity.id
_entity.type
_entity.pdbx_description
1 polymer ?
#
loop_
_entity_poly.entity_id
_entity_poly.type
_entity_poly.pdbx_seq_one_letter_code
_entity_poly.pdbx_strand_id
1 'polypeptide(L)'
;MLQSVNSLNDLCIRLTMLLEEQDRPMLPDPLFLDHKERFTLREEVLKAAFRFPSLFSRLLYYSFELLIVNSPKDFLAHRTQLHLKTILCFQFFMQKKMDRAIRENGTQKHLILKLFRGPSRICVSLAYSSSFTHIKERALNCLDALMPGISELSHSFYSWVSPNLPYSYTYFEVDKLRGKELSTKELSHIEKIANEQMLASSPLTPAVFWPYNKEESHRQIQLLVREMSHRQDIPHLSIHFQEQTANSLEFLIHLVRPQSAASLQLTNLPESLYFFRYAHYVIHTPFSIEIDAFSIKMDAQIFDVCDSINLLYARRFLIKHLEAIIGPFRDYNGGLFEKQQDHFEMVRLQLSSKIPYFDLFAEKVFYALHPFERWLSLSLQDIEELFMIFSDLIRNANAYATATTPSGLFTLVKTENKINFLRISQAQDALTAYAQLTIGNFHYECFSGQVADKLQNLIQANCTEKDTLRLIFQEGAPPSLNPHHSSSDMRCRLISKLLFEGLTRLDQAGDPDLAGAANFTVSQDLLTYVFTLRKASWSNGEKVTSVDYADSWKWALEDNVCHPEKLFTIKNARRYRNTQCGFDEVGIKVLDQETLQIELEKPDPEFLHKLSQPFFFPLFGQVREPKWFNGPYLVLEDTKTNLTLCKNPYHWNSSHFERIEVEYIDGNHEIYALFKQGKADWVGDPLTILSAEQAKELEKENLLKKRLFHRRFCILFNTTHPILSTLAIRQALSLSIDRNEICESIFPYSLPTIPKDYTKGLAQTFFEQGLKELRLTRKTFPTLIFTYSHQTRRDELAAYLKQTWEQTFGIQVRLEKQKWNQFRSHLEKRRFEMCPTIIDTLNEYSTEYLEKLEGLSSYNYSQWTHLVYRQMIDSAKRENDLFKKEELKIQALNILHESVPFAPLFDYVHLYAVHPRLDRPFFDSEGCIDFSQGLVPFQNHLGSCLEIK
;
A
#
# COMPACT_ATOMS: atom_id res chain seq x y z
N MET A 1 75.80 -31.12 13.68
CA MET A 1 75.51 -29.69 13.97
C MET A 1 74.28 -29.58 14.87
N LEU A 2 74.35 -30.10 16.09
CA LEU A 2 73.24 -30.11 17.06
C LEU A 2 73.76 -29.85 18.51
N GLN A 3 74.92 -29.21 18.65
CA GLN A 3 75.54 -28.92 19.96
C GLN A 3 75.93 -27.44 20.14
N SER A 4 75.39 -26.52 19.34
CA SER A 4 75.67 -25.08 19.49
C SER A 4 74.44 -24.21 19.19
N VAL A 5 73.37 -24.37 19.95
CA VAL A 5 72.15 -23.55 19.84
C VAL A 5 71.84 -22.95 21.21
N ASN A 6 72.02 -21.63 21.35
CA ASN A 6 71.92 -20.92 22.64
C ASN A 6 70.52 -20.35 22.95
N SER A 7 69.50 -20.57 22.11
CA SER A 7 68.12 -20.29 22.52
C SER A 7 67.09 -20.99 21.64
N LEU A 8 65.91 -21.25 22.22
CA LEU A 8 64.72 -21.74 21.52
C LEU A 8 64.32 -20.84 20.33
N ASN A 9 64.63 -19.54 20.40
CA ASN A 9 64.37 -18.57 19.34
C ASN A 9 65.17 -18.86 18.07
N ASP A 10 66.43 -19.28 18.20
CA ASP A 10 67.29 -19.53 17.04
C ASP A 10 66.90 -20.83 16.31
N LEU A 11 66.37 -21.80 17.06
CA LEU A 11 65.77 -23.02 16.52
C LEU A 11 64.46 -22.73 15.77
N CYS A 12 63.59 -21.87 16.33
CA CYS A 12 62.36 -21.44 15.68
C CYS A 12 62.63 -20.62 14.41
N ILE A 13 63.64 -19.74 14.43
CA ILE A 13 64.05 -18.97 13.24
C ILE A 13 64.48 -19.91 12.11
N ARG A 14 65.34 -20.90 12.38
CA ARG A 14 65.80 -21.83 11.35
C ARG A 14 64.72 -22.82 10.88
N LEU A 15 63.86 -23.28 11.77
CA LEU A 15 62.73 -24.15 11.41
C LEU A 15 61.68 -23.40 10.58
N THR A 16 61.47 -22.11 10.85
CA THR A 16 60.55 -21.29 10.04
C THR A 16 61.13 -21.04 8.65
N MET A 17 62.45 -20.79 8.52
CA MET A 17 63.08 -20.68 7.20
C MET A 17 63.06 -21.99 6.41
N LEU A 18 63.31 -23.14 7.06
CA LEU A 18 63.28 -24.46 6.41
C LEU A 18 61.87 -24.88 5.97
N LEU A 19 60.84 -24.48 6.70
CA LEU A 19 59.44 -24.72 6.34
C LEU A 19 58.92 -23.78 5.25
N GLU A 20 59.64 -22.69 4.94
CA GLU A 20 59.30 -21.75 3.86
C GLU A 20 60.02 -22.02 2.53
N GLU A 21 61.03 -22.90 2.49
CA GLU A 21 61.78 -23.22 1.26
C GLU A 21 61.14 -24.31 0.38
N GLN A 22 60.13 -25.05 0.84
CA GLN A 22 59.65 -26.24 0.10
C GLN A 22 58.51 -26.04 -0.91
N ASP A 23 57.85 -24.88 -1.01
CA ASP A 23 56.82 -24.70 -2.04
C ASP A 23 56.70 -23.23 -2.50
N ARG A 24 57.58 -22.81 -3.42
CA ARG A 24 57.32 -21.85 -4.53
C ARG A 24 58.58 -21.62 -5.37
N PRO A 25 58.44 -21.35 -6.68
CA PRO A 25 59.58 -20.99 -7.53
C PRO A 25 60.13 -19.62 -7.09
N MET A 26 61.44 -19.52 -6.92
CA MET A 26 62.12 -18.22 -6.76
C MET A 26 61.82 -17.35 -7.99
N LEU A 27 61.11 -16.24 -7.78
CA LEU A 27 61.08 -15.16 -8.75
C LEU A 27 62.47 -14.51 -8.80
N PRO A 28 62.96 -14.14 -10.00
CA PRO A 28 64.26 -13.50 -10.14
C PRO A 28 64.26 -12.15 -9.41
N ASP A 29 65.32 -11.90 -8.65
CA ASP A 29 65.55 -10.71 -7.84
C ASP A 29 65.48 -9.43 -8.70
N PRO A 30 64.47 -8.55 -8.50
CA PRO A 30 64.54 -7.22 -9.04
C PRO A 30 65.47 -6.41 -8.13
N LEU A 31 66.61 -6.02 -8.71
CA LEU A 31 67.51 -4.96 -8.25
C LEU A 31 66.72 -3.67 -7.85
N PHE A 32 67.39 -2.63 -7.35
CA PHE A 32 66.88 -1.24 -7.23
C PHE A 32 66.48 -0.67 -5.85
N LEU A 33 66.78 -1.34 -4.74
CA LEU A 33 67.08 -0.69 -3.44
C LEU A 33 68.44 -1.22 -2.95
N ASP A 34 69.30 -0.36 -2.37
CA ASP A 34 70.59 -0.82 -1.80
C ASP A 34 70.31 -1.93 -0.76
N HIS A 35 71.16 -2.96 -0.72
CA HIS A 35 70.97 -4.15 0.11
C HIS A 35 70.81 -3.78 1.60
N LYS A 36 71.41 -2.65 2.00
CA LYS A 36 71.33 -2.05 3.33
C LYS A 36 69.97 -1.44 3.65
N GLU A 37 69.32 -0.80 2.69
CA GLU A 37 68.01 -0.14 2.88
C GLU A 37 66.86 -1.16 2.92
N ARG A 38 66.89 -2.19 2.07
CA ARG A 38 65.93 -3.31 2.13
C ARG A 38 66.02 -4.05 3.46
N PHE A 39 67.24 -4.32 3.92
CA PHE A 39 67.49 -5.02 5.17
C PHE A 39 67.00 -4.20 6.38
N THR A 40 67.23 -2.89 6.37
CA THR A 40 66.81 -1.99 7.46
C THR A 40 65.28 -1.84 7.54
N LEU A 41 64.61 -1.70 6.40
CA LEU A 41 63.14 -1.62 6.34
C LEU A 41 62.48 -2.95 6.73
N ARG A 42 63.06 -4.09 6.32
CA ARG A 42 62.64 -5.44 6.72
C ARG A 42 62.80 -5.66 8.23
N GLU A 43 63.94 -5.26 8.80
CA GLU A 43 64.19 -5.29 10.25
C GLU A 43 63.18 -4.45 11.04
N GLU A 44 62.86 -3.24 10.58
CA GLU A 44 61.86 -2.35 11.20
C GLU A 44 60.45 -2.95 11.21
N VAL A 45 60.03 -3.58 10.10
CA VAL A 45 58.73 -4.26 9.99
C VAL A 45 58.69 -5.51 10.88
N LEU A 46 59.77 -6.28 10.96
CA LEU A 46 59.89 -7.43 11.85
C LEU A 46 59.88 -6.98 13.33
N LYS A 47 60.57 -5.90 13.70
CA LYS A 47 60.53 -5.31 15.06
C LYS A 47 59.12 -4.85 15.43
N ALA A 48 58.38 -4.25 14.50
CA ALA A 48 56.98 -3.86 14.73
C ALA A 48 56.06 -5.09 14.89
N ALA A 49 56.29 -6.16 14.12
CA ALA A 49 55.56 -7.41 14.21
C ALA A 49 55.77 -8.12 15.55
N PHE A 50 57.00 -8.11 16.07
CA PHE A 50 57.32 -8.64 17.41
C PHE A 50 56.73 -7.79 18.55
N ARG A 51 56.59 -6.46 18.36
CA ARG A 51 56.05 -5.55 19.38
C ARG A 51 54.52 -5.62 19.51
N PHE A 52 53.82 -6.05 18.46
CA PHE A 52 52.35 -6.22 18.45
C PHE A 52 51.91 -7.53 17.75
N PRO A 53 52.15 -8.71 18.35
CA PRO A 53 51.98 -10.01 17.69
C PRO A 53 50.55 -10.34 17.27
N SER A 54 49.55 -9.84 18.00
CA SER A 54 48.13 -10.08 17.71
C SER A 54 47.61 -9.31 16.50
N LEU A 55 48.33 -8.28 16.03
CA LEU A 55 47.92 -7.43 14.91
C LEU A 55 48.59 -7.81 13.59
N PHE A 56 49.74 -8.48 13.63
CA PHE A 56 50.58 -8.77 12.46
C PHE A 56 50.39 -10.21 11.97
N SER A 57 50.04 -10.36 10.68
CA SER A 57 49.85 -11.64 10.00
C SER A 57 50.85 -11.82 8.86
N ARG A 58 51.06 -13.06 8.39
CA ARG A 58 51.88 -13.41 7.21
C ARG A 58 51.59 -12.52 5.97
N LEU A 59 50.37 -11.99 5.86
CA LEU A 59 49.93 -11.04 4.82
C LEU A 59 50.73 -9.73 4.76
N LEU A 60 51.23 -9.19 5.87
CA LEU A 60 51.99 -7.94 5.84
C LEU A 60 53.38 -8.15 5.23
N TYR A 61 54.02 -9.28 5.52
CA TYR A 61 55.29 -9.66 4.90
C TYR A 61 55.14 -9.85 3.38
N TYR A 62 54.08 -10.54 2.95
CA TYR A 62 53.79 -10.67 1.51
C TYR A 62 53.43 -9.34 0.85
N SER A 63 52.70 -8.44 1.53
CA SER A 63 52.37 -7.11 1.01
C SER A 63 53.61 -6.24 0.82
N PHE A 64 54.62 -6.40 1.70
CA PHE A 64 55.92 -5.74 1.58
C PHE A 64 56.69 -6.21 0.34
N GLU A 65 56.85 -7.52 0.16
CA GLU A 65 57.55 -8.09 -0.99
C GLU A 65 56.84 -7.71 -2.31
N LEU A 66 55.51 -7.77 -2.35
CA LEU A 66 54.73 -7.41 -3.54
C LEU A 66 54.74 -5.90 -3.83
N LEU A 67 54.82 -5.03 -2.83
CA LEU A 67 55.01 -3.59 -3.05
C LEU A 67 56.35 -3.33 -3.74
N ILE A 68 57.43 -3.99 -3.29
CA ILE A 68 58.76 -3.80 -3.88
C ILE A 68 58.80 -4.37 -5.31
N VAL A 69 58.20 -5.54 -5.54
CA VAL A 69 58.25 -6.22 -6.85
C VAL A 69 57.33 -5.58 -7.89
N ASN A 70 56.12 -5.14 -7.50
CA ASN A 70 55.10 -4.65 -8.44
C ASN A 70 55.08 -3.13 -8.61
N SER A 71 55.87 -2.38 -7.85
CA SER A 71 55.93 -0.91 -8.00
C SER A 71 56.81 -0.50 -9.18
N PRO A 72 56.40 0.50 -9.98
CA PRO A 72 57.28 1.13 -10.95
C PRO A 72 58.56 1.67 -10.29
N LYS A 73 59.70 1.62 -10.98
CA LYS A 73 60.98 2.11 -10.44
C LYS A 73 60.91 3.57 -9.99
N ASP A 74 60.26 4.41 -10.79
CA ASP A 74 60.06 5.82 -10.48
C ASP A 74 59.16 6.01 -9.25
N PHE A 75 58.23 5.09 -9.00
CA PHE A 75 57.38 5.15 -7.80
C PHE A 75 58.18 4.96 -6.51
N LEU A 76 59.13 4.00 -6.50
CA LEU A 76 59.97 3.71 -5.33
C LEU A 76 61.04 4.80 -5.11
N ALA A 77 61.67 5.28 -6.19
CA ALA A 77 62.78 6.24 -6.10
C ALA A 77 62.38 7.62 -5.54
N HIS A 78 61.12 8.03 -5.69
CA HIS A 78 60.63 9.34 -5.25
C HIS A 78 60.08 9.36 -3.80
N ARG A 79 60.17 8.25 -3.04
CA ARG A 79 59.53 8.12 -1.72
C ARG A 79 60.53 7.73 -0.64
N THR A 80 60.40 8.36 0.53
CA THR A 80 61.22 8.02 1.71
C THR A 80 60.76 6.71 2.34
N GLN A 81 61.66 6.07 3.11
CA GLN A 81 61.36 4.85 3.86
C GLN A 81 60.13 4.99 4.77
N LEU A 82 59.94 6.17 5.39
CA LEU A 82 58.79 6.46 6.26
C LEU A 82 57.48 6.54 5.46
N HIS A 83 57.52 7.11 4.25
CA HIS A 83 56.35 7.20 3.39
C HIS A 83 55.94 5.84 2.84
N LEU A 84 56.91 5.02 2.40
CA LEU A 84 56.67 3.64 1.98
C LEU A 84 56.09 2.78 3.11
N LYS A 85 56.60 2.93 4.34
CA LYS A 85 56.02 2.30 5.55
C LYS A 85 54.57 2.70 5.77
N THR A 86 54.24 3.97 5.54
CA THR A 86 52.87 4.50 5.70
C THR A 86 51.92 3.86 4.68
N ILE A 87 52.33 3.79 3.40
CA ILE A 87 51.54 3.16 2.33
C ILE A 87 51.25 1.69 2.65
N LEU A 88 52.26 0.94 3.12
CA LEU A 88 52.12 -0.46 3.53
C LEU A 88 51.14 -0.65 4.68
N CYS A 89 51.20 0.21 5.69
CA CYS A 89 50.25 0.16 6.80
C CYS A 89 48.81 0.42 6.32
N PHE A 90 48.59 1.43 5.47
CA PHE A 90 47.26 1.71 4.92
C PHE A 90 46.75 0.55 4.07
N GLN A 91 47.57 -0.03 3.19
CA GLN A 91 47.22 -1.22 2.41
C GLN A 91 46.78 -2.37 3.31
N PHE A 92 47.52 -2.65 4.38
CA PHE A 92 47.19 -3.72 5.33
C PHE A 92 45.87 -3.48 6.09
N PHE A 93 45.65 -2.26 6.59
CA PHE A 93 44.41 -1.94 7.29
C PHE A 93 43.19 -1.97 6.36
N MET A 94 43.35 -1.51 5.12
CA MET A 94 42.31 -1.56 4.10
C MET A 94 41.98 -2.99 3.71
N GLN A 95 42.98 -3.87 3.54
CA GLN A 95 42.79 -5.31 3.33
C GLN A 95 41.98 -5.96 4.47
N LYS A 96 42.36 -5.72 5.74
CA LYS A 96 41.60 -6.24 6.89
C LYS A 96 40.15 -5.74 6.94
N LYS A 97 39.94 -4.46 6.62
CA LYS A 97 38.59 -3.85 6.57
C LYS A 97 37.76 -4.47 5.43
N MET A 98 38.40 -4.74 4.29
CA MET A 98 37.77 -5.39 3.16
C MET A 98 37.41 -6.85 3.45
N ASP A 99 38.31 -7.62 4.04
CA ASP A 99 38.05 -9.00 4.48
C ASP A 99 36.90 -9.07 5.50
N ARG A 100 36.77 -8.06 6.35
CA ARG A 100 35.65 -7.94 7.30
C ARG A 100 34.35 -7.60 6.56
N ALA A 101 34.35 -6.60 5.70
CA ALA A 101 33.18 -6.19 4.93
C ALA A 101 32.65 -7.33 4.04
N ILE A 102 33.53 -8.08 3.38
CA ILE A 102 33.17 -9.26 2.56
C ILE A 102 32.58 -10.38 3.42
N ARG A 103 33.13 -10.62 4.63
CA ARG A 103 32.58 -11.62 5.56
C ARG A 103 31.21 -11.24 6.13
N GLU A 104 30.99 -9.96 6.42
CA GLU A 104 29.73 -9.47 7.01
C GLU A 104 28.62 -9.30 5.96
N ASN A 105 28.95 -8.84 4.75
CA ASN A 105 27.96 -8.40 3.74
C ASN A 105 27.98 -9.20 2.42
N GLY A 106 28.72 -10.31 2.35
CA GLY A 106 28.66 -11.27 1.24
C GLY A 106 29.08 -10.69 -0.13
N THR A 107 28.38 -11.10 -1.19
CA THR A 107 28.72 -10.85 -2.62
C THR A 107 28.45 -9.44 -3.13
N GLN A 108 28.09 -8.50 -2.27
CA GLN A 108 27.88 -7.10 -2.66
C GLN A 108 29.18 -6.45 -3.17
N LYS A 109 29.05 -5.42 -4.03
CA LYS A 109 30.21 -4.64 -4.50
C LYS A 109 30.76 -3.83 -3.32
N HIS A 110 31.99 -4.12 -2.91
CA HIS A 110 32.68 -3.38 -1.86
C HIS A 110 33.71 -2.43 -2.46
N LEU A 111 33.74 -1.20 -1.95
CA LEU A 111 34.74 -0.17 -2.25
C LEU A 111 35.04 0.60 -0.96
N ILE A 112 36.32 0.83 -0.70
CA ILE A 112 36.79 1.67 0.39
C ILE A 112 37.83 2.63 -0.17
N LEU A 113 37.56 3.92 -0.11
CA LEU A 113 38.46 5.03 -0.41
C LEU A 113 38.94 5.65 0.90
N LYS A 114 40.25 5.87 1.01
CA LYS A 114 40.87 6.56 2.14
C LYS A 114 41.72 7.73 1.63
N LEU A 115 41.47 8.91 2.18
CA LEU A 115 42.30 10.08 1.96
C LEU A 115 43.19 10.30 3.18
N PHE A 116 44.47 10.54 2.95
CA PHE A 116 45.38 10.92 4.02
C PHE A 116 46.43 11.90 3.53
N ARG A 117 47.04 12.60 4.49
CA ARG A 117 48.06 13.61 4.21
C ARG A 117 49.44 12.96 4.22
N GLY A 118 50.14 13.04 3.10
CA GLY A 118 51.57 12.77 3.02
C GLY A 118 52.40 13.99 3.46
N PRO A 119 53.74 13.90 3.44
CA PRO A 119 54.63 14.98 3.85
C PRO A 119 54.39 16.32 3.12
N SER A 120 53.92 16.28 1.87
CA SER A 120 53.69 17.47 1.04
C SER A 120 52.44 17.40 0.14
N ARG A 121 51.66 16.30 0.15
CA ARG A 121 50.59 16.02 -0.83
C ARG A 121 49.41 15.25 -0.21
N ILE A 122 48.30 15.18 -0.95
CA ILE A 122 47.16 14.33 -0.59
C ILE A 122 47.34 12.97 -1.25
N CYS A 123 47.26 11.93 -0.43
CA CYS A 123 47.41 10.54 -0.82
C CYS A 123 46.03 9.88 -0.92
N VAL A 124 45.77 9.16 -2.01
CA VAL A 124 44.53 8.42 -2.25
C VAL A 124 44.83 6.93 -2.19
N SER A 125 44.08 6.20 -1.37
CA SER A 125 44.19 4.75 -1.20
C SER A 125 42.83 4.10 -1.41
N LEU A 126 42.75 3.13 -2.30
CA LEU A 126 41.51 2.47 -2.76
C LEU A 126 41.63 0.96 -2.56
N ALA A 127 40.63 0.34 -1.94
CA ALA A 127 40.43 -1.11 -1.95
C ALA A 127 39.05 -1.41 -2.54
N TYR A 128 38.97 -2.30 -3.54
CA TYR A 128 37.73 -2.53 -4.30
C TYR A 128 37.59 -3.98 -4.75
N SER A 129 36.35 -4.46 -4.82
CA SER A 129 36.06 -5.78 -5.40
C SER A 129 36.52 -5.87 -6.87
N SER A 130 36.87 -7.07 -7.34
CA SER A 130 37.34 -7.30 -8.72
C SER A 130 36.36 -6.90 -9.84
N SER A 131 35.12 -6.54 -9.50
CA SER A 131 34.07 -6.10 -10.43
C SER A 131 34.16 -4.61 -10.85
N PHE A 132 35.06 -3.82 -10.28
CA PHE A 132 35.29 -2.43 -10.68
C PHE A 132 36.38 -2.32 -11.75
N THR A 133 36.07 -1.69 -12.88
CA THR A 133 37.01 -1.31 -13.93
C THR A 133 37.29 0.21 -13.87
N HIS A 134 38.44 0.66 -14.37
CA HIS A 134 38.81 2.09 -14.47
C HIS A 134 38.71 2.92 -13.16
N ILE A 135 38.85 2.26 -11.99
CA ILE A 135 38.57 2.88 -10.68
C ILE A 135 39.43 4.11 -10.36
N LYS A 136 40.64 4.19 -10.92
CA LYS A 136 41.57 5.30 -10.73
C LYS A 136 41.05 6.57 -11.40
N GLU A 137 40.63 6.47 -12.66
CA GLU A 137 40.05 7.57 -13.43
C GLU A 137 38.74 8.02 -12.78
N ARG A 138 37.91 7.06 -12.36
CA ARG A 138 36.69 7.33 -11.58
C ARG A 138 36.96 8.08 -10.27
N ALA A 139 37.98 7.68 -9.52
CA ALA A 139 38.37 8.36 -8.28
C ALA A 139 38.90 9.77 -8.55
N LEU A 140 39.70 9.97 -9.61
CA LEU A 140 40.19 11.29 -10.00
C LEU A 140 39.05 12.24 -10.38
N ASN A 141 38.10 11.79 -11.21
CA ASN A 141 36.95 12.58 -11.61
C ASN A 141 36.04 12.92 -10.42
N CYS A 142 35.80 11.95 -9.53
CA CYS A 142 35.04 12.19 -8.30
C CYS A 142 35.75 13.19 -7.38
N LEU A 143 37.07 13.07 -7.22
CA LEU A 143 37.84 13.99 -6.38
C LEU A 143 37.96 15.38 -7.00
N ASP A 144 38.08 15.51 -8.32
CA ASP A 144 38.07 16.82 -9.00
C ASP A 144 36.69 17.49 -8.89
N ALA A 145 35.60 16.73 -8.99
CA ALA A 145 34.25 17.27 -8.74
C ALA A 145 34.07 17.80 -7.31
N LEU A 146 34.65 17.11 -6.31
CA LEU A 146 34.57 17.51 -4.90
C LEU A 146 35.61 18.56 -4.51
N MET A 147 36.75 18.59 -5.22
CA MET A 147 37.88 19.50 -5.00
C MET A 147 38.42 19.96 -6.36
N PRO A 148 37.79 20.98 -6.99
CA PRO A 148 38.12 21.39 -8.35
C PRO A 148 39.58 21.83 -8.51
N GLY A 149 40.19 21.41 -9.61
CA GLY A 149 41.59 21.68 -9.93
C GLY A 149 42.55 20.67 -9.30
N ILE A 150 42.09 19.43 -9.10
CA ILE A 150 42.94 18.32 -8.72
C ILE A 150 43.54 17.67 -9.97
N SER A 151 44.85 17.44 -9.93
CA SER A 151 45.56 16.71 -10.97
C SER A 151 46.33 15.56 -10.36
N GLU A 152 46.33 14.41 -11.03
CA GLU A 152 47.20 13.29 -10.66
C GLU A 152 48.67 13.70 -10.77
N LEU A 153 49.47 13.34 -9.76
CA LEU A 153 50.92 13.45 -9.86
C LEU A 153 51.49 12.33 -10.73
N SER A 154 52.24 12.71 -11.76
CA SER A 154 52.94 11.76 -12.63
C SER A 154 53.83 10.81 -11.81
N HIS A 155 53.85 9.53 -12.17
CA HIS A 155 54.64 8.47 -11.51
C HIS A 155 54.27 8.20 -10.03
N SER A 156 53.07 8.61 -9.59
CA SER A 156 52.57 8.36 -8.23
C SER A 156 51.69 7.12 -8.07
N PHE A 157 51.40 6.42 -9.17
CA PHE A 157 50.45 5.32 -9.19
C PHE A 157 51.09 3.96 -8.80
N TYR A 158 50.42 3.24 -7.90
CA TYR A 158 50.70 1.87 -7.52
C TYR A 158 49.40 1.06 -7.51
N SER A 159 49.41 -0.15 -8.07
CA SER A 159 48.27 -1.06 -8.00
C SER A 159 48.72 -2.46 -7.63
N TRP A 160 47.88 -3.14 -6.85
CA TRP A 160 48.07 -4.49 -6.38
C TRP A 160 46.80 -5.28 -6.62
N VAL A 161 46.93 -6.39 -7.32
CA VAL A 161 45.83 -7.34 -7.57
C VAL A 161 46.23 -8.65 -6.91
N SER A 162 45.37 -9.16 -6.02
CA SER A 162 45.61 -10.46 -5.39
C SER A 162 45.22 -11.59 -6.34
N PRO A 163 46.07 -12.62 -6.53
CA PRO A 163 45.69 -13.80 -7.30
C PRO A 163 44.58 -14.63 -6.63
N ASN A 164 44.49 -14.57 -5.29
CA ASN A 164 43.70 -15.49 -4.49
C ASN A 164 42.61 -14.80 -3.63
N LEU A 165 42.49 -13.46 -3.70
CA LEU A 165 41.49 -12.70 -2.96
C LEU A 165 40.59 -11.92 -3.92
N PRO A 166 39.28 -11.80 -3.66
CA PRO A 166 38.30 -11.24 -4.62
C PRO A 166 38.29 -9.70 -4.64
N TYR A 167 39.42 -9.05 -4.36
CA TYR A 167 39.55 -7.60 -4.33
C TYR A 167 40.97 -7.13 -4.69
N SER A 168 41.06 -5.89 -5.17
CA SER A 168 42.29 -5.22 -5.57
C SER A 168 42.52 -3.96 -4.74
N TYR A 169 43.75 -3.47 -4.75
CA TYR A 169 44.18 -2.26 -4.06
C TYR A 169 44.90 -1.33 -5.01
N THR A 170 44.66 -0.02 -4.90
CA THR A 170 45.28 0.99 -5.74
C THR A 170 45.61 2.23 -4.92
N TYR A 171 46.73 2.86 -5.24
CA TYR A 171 47.25 4.05 -4.58
C TYR A 171 47.75 5.07 -5.62
N PHE A 172 47.48 6.35 -5.39
CA PHE A 172 48.08 7.45 -6.15
C PHE A 172 48.08 8.75 -5.34
N GLU A 173 48.85 9.73 -5.81
CA GLU A 173 48.95 11.05 -5.17
C GLU A 173 48.37 12.12 -6.08
N VAL A 174 47.72 13.10 -5.47
CA VAL A 174 47.08 14.21 -6.18
C VAL A 174 47.62 15.55 -5.70
N ASP A 175 47.74 16.48 -6.65
CA ASP A 175 48.11 17.87 -6.40
C ASP A 175 46.89 18.78 -6.57
N LYS A 176 46.83 19.86 -5.79
CA LYS A 176 45.78 20.88 -5.87
C LYS A 176 46.37 22.15 -6.45
N LEU A 177 45.85 22.59 -7.60
CA LEU A 177 46.46 23.66 -8.39
C LEU A 177 46.46 25.06 -7.74
N ARG A 178 45.64 25.35 -6.70
CA ARG A 178 45.69 26.57 -5.85
C ARG A 178 44.70 26.49 -4.66
N GLY A 179 45.11 26.91 -3.45
CA GLY A 179 44.20 27.10 -2.30
C GLY A 179 44.83 26.89 -0.90
N LYS A 180 44.10 27.25 0.17
CA LYS A 180 44.48 26.94 1.58
C LYS A 180 44.58 25.42 1.78
N GLU A 181 45.53 24.99 2.59
CA GLU A 181 45.68 23.58 2.99
C GLU A 181 44.39 23.06 3.65
N LEU A 182 43.92 21.89 3.21
CA LEU A 182 42.74 21.25 3.79
C LEU A 182 43.07 20.70 5.19
N SER A 183 42.18 20.97 6.14
CA SER A 183 42.22 20.39 7.47
C SER A 183 41.93 18.89 7.44
N THR A 184 42.36 18.17 8.49
CA THR A 184 42.07 16.73 8.63
C THR A 184 40.57 16.43 8.70
N LYS A 185 39.77 17.37 9.24
CA LYS A 185 38.31 17.25 9.28
C LYS A 185 37.70 17.39 7.88
N GLU A 186 38.14 18.35 7.08
CA GLU A 186 37.66 18.53 5.71
C GLU A 186 38.02 17.33 4.84
N LEU A 187 39.25 16.81 4.94
CA LEU A 187 39.64 15.58 4.24
C LEU A 187 38.78 14.38 4.63
N SER A 188 38.44 14.24 5.91
CA SER A 188 37.55 13.15 6.38
C SER A 188 36.10 13.30 5.87
N HIS A 189 35.62 14.53 5.71
CA HIS A 189 34.29 14.81 5.18
C HIS A 189 34.22 14.50 3.69
N ILE A 190 35.23 14.94 2.93
CA ILE A 190 35.37 14.65 1.50
C ILE A 190 35.52 13.14 1.27
N GLU A 191 36.32 12.45 2.10
CA GLU A 191 36.44 10.99 2.04
C GLU A 191 35.08 10.30 2.20
N LYS A 192 34.24 10.75 3.14
CA LYS A 192 32.91 10.16 3.36
C LYS A 192 32.02 10.32 2.11
N ILE A 193 31.96 11.53 1.57
CA ILE A 193 31.14 11.84 0.38
C ILE A 193 31.65 11.08 -0.85
N ALA A 194 32.97 11.03 -1.07
CA ALA A 194 33.56 10.31 -2.19
C ALA A 194 33.30 8.80 -2.11
N ASN A 195 33.36 8.19 -0.91
CA ASN A 195 32.98 6.79 -0.72
C ASN A 195 31.52 6.54 -1.10
N GLU A 196 30.59 7.40 -0.64
CA GLU A 196 29.16 7.29 -0.93
C GLU A 196 28.88 7.45 -2.45
N GLN A 197 29.50 8.44 -3.11
CA GLN A 197 29.34 8.68 -4.55
C GLN A 197 29.96 7.59 -5.43
N MET A 198 31.11 7.04 -5.03
CA MET A 198 31.74 5.96 -5.79
C MET A 198 31.11 4.58 -5.52
N LEU A 199 30.43 4.38 -4.39
CA LEU A 199 29.63 3.18 -4.11
C LEU A 199 28.25 3.24 -4.74
N ALA A 200 27.69 4.43 -4.93
CA ALA A 200 26.47 4.61 -5.71
C ALA A 200 26.73 4.07 -7.12
N SER A 201 26.12 2.94 -7.44
CA SER A 201 25.94 2.51 -8.82
C SER A 201 25.27 3.65 -9.56
N SER A 202 25.77 4.03 -10.75
CA SER A 202 25.11 4.98 -11.63
C SER A 202 23.62 4.63 -11.62
N PRO A 203 22.74 5.55 -11.20
CA PRO A 203 21.31 5.26 -11.19
C PRO A 203 20.97 4.85 -12.62
N LEU A 204 20.43 3.63 -12.75
CA LEU A 204 19.85 3.12 -13.98
C LEU A 204 19.06 4.28 -14.58
N THR A 205 19.48 4.73 -15.76
CA THR A 205 18.76 5.77 -16.50
C THR A 205 17.29 5.35 -16.49
N PRO A 206 16.36 6.18 -15.99
CA PRO A 206 14.95 5.85 -16.12
C PRO A 206 14.69 5.57 -17.60
N ALA A 207 13.98 4.50 -17.91
CA ALA A 207 13.65 4.17 -19.29
C ALA A 207 12.99 5.41 -19.93
N VAL A 208 13.72 6.08 -20.84
CA VAL A 208 13.19 7.17 -21.69
C VAL A 208 12.34 6.57 -22.82
N PHE A 209 11.69 5.45 -22.57
CA PHE A 209 10.98 4.70 -23.56
C PHE A 209 9.81 4.04 -22.85
N TRP A 210 8.63 4.25 -23.44
CA TRP A 210 7.33 3.80 -22.95
C TRP A 210 7.46 2.53 -22.09
N PRO A 211 7.12 2.57 -20.78
CA PRO A 211 7.03 1.34 -20.02
C PRO A 211 6.10 0.40 -20.77
N TYR A 212 6.53 -0.84 -20.97
CA TYR A 212 5.75 -1.83 -21.72
C TYR A 212 4.33 -1.90 -21.18
N ASN A 213 3.38 -1.46 -22.01
CA ASN A 213 1.96 -1.61 -21.79
C ASN A 213 1.40 -2.43 -22.95
N LYS A 214 0.74 -3.55 -22.64
CA LYS A 214 0.09 -4.41 -23.64
C LYS A 214 -0.89 -3.64 -24.52
N GLU A 215 -1.61 -2.67 -23.97
CA GLU A 215 -2.55 -1.83 -24.72
C GLU A 215 -1.83 -0.90 -25.69
N GLU A 216 -0.70 -0.32 -25.28
CA GLU A 216 0.07 0.58 -26.13
C GLU A 216 0.79 -0.18 -27.24
N SER A 217 1.38 -1.35 -26.94
CA SER A 217 1.89 -2.28 -27.97
C SER A 217 0.80 -2.66 -28.97
N HIS A 218 -0.43 -2.89 -28.51
CA HIS A 218 -1.56 -3.19 -29.39
C HIS A 218 -1.92 -1.99 -30.29
N ARG A 219 -1.96 -0.76 -29.74
CA ARG A 219 -2.19 0.47 -30.51
C ARG A 219 -1.11 0.72 -31.56
N GLN A 220 0.16 0.54 -31.21
CA GLN A 220 1.28 0.70 -32.14
C GLN A 220 1.21 -0.31 -33.28
N ILE A 221 0.93 -1.59 -32.97
CA ILE A 221 0.70 -2.62 -33.99
C ILE A 221 -0.48 -2.23 -34.89
N GLN A 222 -1.59 -1.75 -34.33
CA GLN A 222 -2.73 -1.27 -35.12
C GLN A 222 -2.37 -0.10 -36.05
N LEU A 223 -1.53 0.84 -35.62
CA LEU A 223 -1.03 1.94 -36.45
C LEU A 223 -0.18 1.42 -37.60
N LEU A 224 0.80 0.56 -37.32
CA LEU A 224 1.68 -0.03 -38.35
C LEU A 224 0.88 -0.86 -39.38
N VAL A 225 -0.16 -1.58 -38.93
CA VAL A 225 -1.08 -2.33 -39.80
C VAL A 225 -1.91 -1.41 -40.68
N ARG A 226 -2.45 -0.30 -40.14
CA ARG A 226 -3.26 0.67 -40.91
C ARG A 226 -2.48 1.33 -42.04
N GLU A 227 -1.19 1.54 -41.85
CA GLU A 227 -0.32 2.16 -42.85
C GLU A 227 0.08 1.20 -43.98
N MET A 228 -0.20 -0.10 -43.86
CA MET A 228 0.03 -1.07 -44.94
C MET A 228 -1.16 -1.14 -45.89
N SER A 229 -0.90 -0.80 -47.16
CA SER A 229 -1.93 -0.62 -48.19
C SER A 229 -1.77 -1.58 -49.37
N HIS A 230 -0.55 -2.09 -49.63
CA HIS A 230 -0.26 -2.92 -50.79
C HIS A 230 0.59 -4.17 -50.44
N ARG A 231 0.44 -5.24 -51.26
CA ARG A 231 1.25 -6.48 -51.13
C ARG A 231 2.76 -6.28 -51.33
N GLN A 232 3.16 -5.14 -51.90
CA GLN A 232 4.55 -4.80 -52.20
C GLN A 232 5.14 -3.81 -51.20
N ASP A 233 4.40 -3.42 -50.15
CA ASP A 233 4.91 -2.50 -49.14
C ASP A 233 6.12 -3.10 -48.41
N ILE A 234 7.12 -2.26 -48.15
CA ILE A 234 8.28 -2.64 -47.34
C ILE A 234 7.85 -2.89 -45.89
N PRO A 235 8.54 -3.75 -45.13
CA PRO A 235 8.23 -3.99 -43.72
C PRO A 235 8.19 -2.69 -42.89
N HIS A 236 7.20 -2.58 -42.01
CA HIS A 236 7.05 -1.48 -41.06
C HIS A 236 7.51 -1.93 -39.68
N LEU A 237 8.33 -1.10 -39.02
CA LEU A 237 8.99 -1.48 -37.79
C LEU A 237 8.94 -0.34 -36.76
N SER A 238 8.67 -0.68 -35.50
CA SER A 238 8.86 0.22 -34.35
C SER A 238 9.82 -0.40 -33.34
N ILE A 239 10.79 0.40 -32.85
CA ILE A 239 11.80 -0.03 -31.86
C ILE A 239 11.59 0.74 -30.57
N HIS A 240 11.37 0.05 -29.46
CA HIS A 240 11.18 0.62 -28.14
C HIS A 240 12.24 0.05 -27.20
N PHE A 241 12.89 0.87 -26.39
CA PHE A 241 13.69 0.35 -25.30
C PHE A 241 12.75 -0.14 -24.19
N GLN A 242 13.08 -1.26 -23.59
CA GLN A 242 12.25 -1.96 -22.61
C GLN A 242 12.86 -1.93 -21.23
N GLU A 243 14.16 -2.28 -21.10
CA GLU A 243 14.80 -2.39 -19.78
C GLU A 243 16.32 -2.14 -19.85
N GLN A 244 16.85 -1.46 -18.83
CA GLN A 244 18.29 -1.37 -18.53
C GLN A 244 18.60 -2.19 -17.27
N THR A 245 19.61 -3.05 -17.34
CA THR A 245 20.27 -3.61 -16.16
C THR A 245 21.72 -3.15 -16.12
N ALA A 246 22.44 -3.47 -15.04
CA ALA A 246 23.88 -3.18 -14.93
C ALA A 246 24.73 -3.78 -16.06
N ASN A 247 24.25 -4.84 -16.72
CA ASN A 247 25.00 -5.59 -17.73
C ASN A 247 24.28 -5.70 -19.08
N SER A 248 23.03 -5.22 -19.22
CA SER A 248 22.26 -5.44 -20.44
C SER A 248 21.28 -4.33 -20.78
N LEU A 249 21.05 -4.15 -22.08
CA LEU A 249 20.00 -3.31 -22.66
C LEU A 249 19.00 -4.20 -23.41
N GLU A 250 17.71 -4.01 -23.19
CA GLU A 250 16.65 -4.75 -23.89
C GLU A 250 15.78 -3.81 -24.71
N PHE A 251 15.53 -4.16 -25.97
CA PHE A 251 14.67 -3.44 -26.90
C PHE A 251 13.52 -4.32 -27.38
N LEU A 252 12.29 -3.83 -27.29
CA LEU A 252 11.09 -4.42 -27.89
C LEU A 252 10.92 -3.92 -29.32
N ILE A 253 10.70 -4.84 -30.25
CA ILE A 253 10.48 -4.57 -31.66
C ILE A 253 9.09 -5.08 -32.07
N HIS A 254 8.31 -4.22 -32.71
CA HIS A 254 7.10 -4.61 -33.42
C HIS A 254 7.37 -4.53 -34.92
N LEU A 255 7.20 -5.65 -35.61
CA LEU A 255 7.42 -5.81 -37.04
C LEU A 255 6.09 -6.19 -37.70
N VAL A 256 5.70 -5.44 -38.72
CA VAL A 256 4.48 -5.69 -39.50
C VAL A 256 4.86 -5.71 -40.98
N ARG A 257 4.51 -6.77 -41.71
CA ARG A 257 4.87 -6.92 -43.14
C ARG A 257 3.85 -7.73 -43.94
N PRO A 258 3.82 -7.63 -45.29
CA PRO A 258 3.01 -8.54 -46.10
C PRO A 258 3.52 -9.98 -45.98
N GLN A 259 2.61 -10.95 -45.91
CA GLN A 259 2.98 -12.36 -45.79
C GLN A 259 3.72 -12.84 -47.06
N SER A 260 4.96 -13.32 -46.89
CA SER A 260 5.76 -13.95 -47.93
C SER A 260 5.90 -15.46 -47.68
N ALA A 261 6.36 -16.23 -48.67
CA ALA A 261 6.50 -17.69 -48.56
C ALA A 261 7.55 -18.15 -47.51
N ALA A 262 8.34 -17.23 -46.93
CA ALA A 262 9.31 -17.51 -45.88
C ALA A 262 8.99 -16.70 -44.60
N SER A 263 8.85 -17.40 -43.46
CA SER A 263 8.79 -16.80 -42.13
C SER A 263 10.16 -16.20 -41.74
N LEU A 264 10.19 -15.10 -40.98
CA LEU A 264 11.43 -14.47 -40.51
C LEU A 264 12.26 -15.46 -39.68
N GLN A 265 13.40 -15.88 -40.22
CA GLN A 265 14.40 -16.66 -39.51
C GLN A 265 15.57 -15.73 -39.14
N LEU A 266 15.69 -15.39 -37.85
CA LEU A 266 16.81 -14.60 -37.30
C LEU A 266 18.02 -15.50 -37.03
N THR A 267 18.48 -16.25 -38.04
CA THR A 267 19.54 -17.26 -37.89
C THR A 267 20.96 -16.69 -37.89
N ASN A 268 21.12 -15.37 -38.11
CA ASN A 268 22.42 -14.70 -38.28
C ASN A 268 22.60 -13.48 -37.33
N LEU A 269 22.01 -13.49 -36.15
CA LEU A 269 22.31 -12.46 -35.14
C LEU A 269 23.72 -12.68 -34.56
N PRO A 270 24.54 -11.64 -34.35
CA PRO A 270 25.83 -11.76 -33.66
C PRO A 270 25.64 -12.30 -32.23
N GLU A 271 26.64 -13.00 -31.68
CA GLU A 271 26.59 -13.60 -30.33
C GLU A 271 26.28 -12.58 -29.20
N SER A 272 26.48 -11.29 -29.47
CA SER A 272 26.17 -10.19 -28.55
C SER A 272 24.68 -9.80 -28.50
N LEU A 273 23.82 -10.38 -29.35
CA LEU A 273 22.38 -10.10 -29.42
C LEU A 273 21.56 -11.36 -29.09
N TYR A 274 20.77 -11.29 -28.01
CA TYR A 274 19.87 -12.35 -27.59
C TYR A 274 18.44 -12.04 -28.02
N PHE A 275 17.79 -12.97 -28.71
CA PHE A 275 16.46 -12.80 -29.26
C PHE A 275 15.39 -13.55 -28.45
N PHE A 276 14.27 -12.90 -28.17
CA PHE A 276 13.09 -13.52 -27.55
C PHE A 276 11.81 -13.11 -28.27
N ARG A 277 11.06 -14.07 -28.82
CA ARG A 277 9.79 -13.79 -29.50
C ARG A 277 8.62 -13.88 -28.51
N TYR A 278 7.87 -12.80 -28.36
CA TYR A 278 6.68 -12.77 -27.52
C TYR A 278 5.45 -13.29 -28.26
N ALA A 279 5.29 -12.89 -29.52
CA ALA A 279 4.10 -13.22 -30.28
C ALA A 279 4.34 -13.20 -31.79
N HIS A 280 3.56 -14.02 -32.49
CA HIS A 280 3.51 -14.11 -33.93
C HIS A 280 2.05 -14.33 -34.34
N TYR A 281 1.53 -13.45 -35.20
CA TYR A 281 0.16 -13.54 -35.70
C TYR A 281 0.11 -13.24 -37.20
N VAL A 282 -0.83 -13.87 -37.90
CA VAL A 282 -1.16 -13.53 -39.28
C VAL A 282 -2.61 -13.04 -39.29
N ILE A 283 -2.82 -11.85 -39.82
CA ILE A 283 -4.15 -11.28 -40.01
C ILE A 283 -4.49 -11.25 -41.51
N HIS A 284 -5.74 -11.58 -41.83
CA HIS A 284 -6.24 -11.58 -43.20
C HIS A 284 -7.00 -10.28 -43.47
N THR A 285 -6.35 -9.38 -44.20
CA THR A 285 -6.96 -8.18 -44.80
C THR A 285 -7.16 -8.46 -46.31
N PRO A 286 -7.35 -7.49 -47.24
CA PRO A 286 -7.36 -7.79 -48.69
C PRO A 286 -6.12 -8.58 -49.17
N PHE A 287 -5.05 -8.58 -48.36
CA PHE A 287 -3.93 -9.50 -48.39
C PHE A 287 -3.54 -9.92 -46.97
N SER A 288 -2.80 -11.03 -46.84
CA SER A 288 -2.33 -11.47 -45.52
C SER A 288 -1.17 -10.61 -45.03
N ILE A 289 -1.26 -10.17 -43.78
CA ILE A 289 -0.23 -9.39 -43.08
C ILE A 289 0.29 -10.23 -41.91
N GLU A 290 1.61 -10.31 -41.80
CA GLU A 290 2.33 -10.98 -40.72
C GLU A 290 2.77 -9.94 -39.69
N ILE A 291 2.55 -10.26 -38.41
CA ILE A 291 2.88 -9.41 -37.26
C ILE A 291 3.78 -10.21 -36.32
N ASP A 292 4.96 -9.67 -36.05
CA ASP A 292 5.94 -10.22 -35.11
C ASP A 292 6.21 -9.20 -33.99
N ALA A 293 6.12 -9.64 -32.74
CA ALA A 293 6.53 -8.88 -31.57
C ALA A 293 7.63 -9.64 -30.82
N PHE A 294 8.80 -9.04 -30.67
CA PHE A 294 9.98 -9.70 -30.10
C PHE A 294 10.91 -8.71 -29.40
N SER A 295 11.69 -9.17 -28.42
CA SER A 295 12.79 -8.39 -27.86
C SER A 295 14.17 -8.83 -28.36
N ILE A 296 15.08 -7.86 -28.42
CA ILE A 296 16.51 -8.07 -28.59
C ILE A 296 17.23 -7.49 -27.38
N LYS A 297 18.01 -8.33 -26.71
CA LYS A 297 18.83 -7.97 -25.55
C LYS A 297 20.32 -7.95 -25.93
N MET A 298 21.04 -6.92 -25.52
CA MET A 298 22.44 -6.68 -25.84
C MET A 298 23.26 -6.29 -24.61
N ASP A 299 24.57 -6.46 -24.66
CA ASP A 299 25.48 -6.10 -23.56
C ASP A 299 25.56 -4.57 -23.41
N ALA A 300 25.28 -4.08 -22.19
CA ALA A 300 25.32 -2.67 -21.86
C ALA A 300 26.74 -2.08 -21.93
N GLN A 301 27.78 -2.90 -21.68
CA GLN A 301 29.18 -2.46 -21.61
C GLN A 301 29.72 -1.97 -22.96
N ILE A 302 29.14 -2.43 -24.07
CA ILE A 302 29.52 -2.02 -25.43
C ILE A 302 29.20 -0.53 -25.67
N PHE A 303 28.22 0.01 -24.94
CA PHE A 303 27.64 1.34 -25.15
C PHE A 303 27.96 2.31 -24.01
N ASP A 304 28.85 1.93 -23.09
CA ASP A 304 29.27 2.72 -21.95
C ASP A 304 30.29 3.79 -22.37
N VAL A 305 29.91 5.06 -22.20
CA VAL A 305 30.79 6.22 -22.40
C VAL A 305 30.74 7.07 -21.14
N CYS A 306 31.84 7.07 -20.39
CA CYS A 306 32.06 7.97 -19.25
C CYS A 306 30.87 7.99 -18.26
N ASP A 307 30.43 6.82 -17.78
CA ASP A 307 29.34 6.65 -16.81
C ASP A 307 27.92 6.96 -17.37
N SER A 308 27.75 6.98 -18.70
CA SER A 308 26.45 7.06 -19.38
C SER A 308 26.35 6.05 -20.52
N ILE A 309 25.19 5.39 -20.66
CA ILE A 309 24.95 4.47 -21.78
C ILE A 309 24.41 5.28 -22.96
N ASN A 310 25.11 5.25 -24.09
CA ASN A 310 24.66 5.91 -25.31
C ASN A 310 23.56 5.06 -26.00
N LEU A 311 22.31 5.25 -25.58
CA LEU A 311 21.15 4.52 -26.10
C LEU A 311 20.88 4.77 -27.59
N LEU A 312 21.27 5.95 -28.12
CA LEU A 312 21.17 6.24 -29.56
C LEU A 312 22.15 5.37 -30.36
N TYR A 313 23.38 5.24 -29.87
CA TYR A 313 24.37 4.37 -30.47
C TYR A 313 23.94 2.89 -30.39
N ALA A 314 23.36 2.47 -29.26
CA ALA A 314 22.76 1.14 -29.11
C ALA A 314 21.60 0.88 -30.10
N ARG A 315 20.70 1.87 -30.29
CA ARG A 315 19.60 1.78 -31.26
C ARG A 315 20.10 1.76 -32.70
N ARG A 316 21.10 2.59 -33.05
CA ARG A 316 21.72 2.59 -34.39
C ARG A 316 22.44 1.28 -34.69
N PHE A 317 23.12 0.72 -33.70
CA PHE A 317 23.73 -0.60 -33.77
C PHE A 317 22.67 -1.67 -34.06
N LEU A 318 21.55 -1.64 -33.33
CA LEU A 318 20.42 -2.54 -33.54
C LEU A 318 19.82 -2.42 -34.95
N ILE A 319 19.56 -1.20 -35.43
CA ILE A 319 18.98 -0.95 -36.76
C ILE A 319 19.86 -1.53 -37.87
N LYS A 320 21.17 -1.28 -37.81
CA LYS A 320 22.12 -1.79 -38.79
C LYS A 320 22.05 -3.31 -38.91
N HIS A 321 21.88 -4.01 -37.79
CA HIS A 321 21.76 -5.46 -37.76
C HIS A 321 20.38 -5.97 -38.19
N LEU A 322 19.30 -5.25 -37.84
CA LEU A 322 17.95 -5.58 -38.30
C LEU A 322 17.80 -5.39 -39.81
N GLU A 323 18.38 -4.34 -40.39
CA GLU A 323 18.31 -4.05 -41.84
C GLU A 323 19.03 -5.13 -42.66
N ALA A 324 20.15 -5.64 -42.13
CA ALA A 324 20.87 -6.76 -42.74
C ALA A 324 20.07 -8.07 -42.80
N ILE A 325 19.07 -8.25 -41.92
CA ILE A 325 18.29 -9.49 -41.81
C ILE A 325 16.91 -9.34 -42.46
N ILE A 326 16.22 -8.22 -42.21
CA ILE A 326 14.85 -7.95 -42.65
C ILE A 326 14.85 -7.34 -44.06
N GLY A 327 15.96 -6.72 -44.49
CA GLY A 327 16.01 -5.85 -45.65
C GLY A 327 15.55 -4.43 -45.32
N PRO A 328 15.35 -3.56 -46.34
CA PRO A 328 14.92 -2.18 -46.12
C PRO A 328 13.55 -2.16 -45.44
N PHE A 329 13.43 -1.43 -44.35
CA PHE A 329 12.19 -1.28 -43.59
C PHE A 329 11.93 0.20 -43.27
N ARG A 330 10.67 0.51 -42.94
CA ARG A 330 10.28 1.85 -42.48
C ARG A 330 10.37 1.91 -40.95
N ASP A 331 11.30 2.70 -40.44
CA ASP A 331 11.43 3.00 -39.00
C ASP A 331 10.40 4.07 -38.60
N TYR A 332 9.31 3.65 -37.97
CA TYR A 332 8.16 4.52 -37.69
C TYR A 332 8.43 5.52 -36.55
N ASN A 333 9.36 5.22 -35.64
CA ASN A 333 9.66 6.09 -34.50
C ASN A 333 11.07 6.69 -34.50
N GLY A 334 11.96 6.28 -35.41
CA GLY A 334 13.35 6.75 -35.46
C GLY A 334 13.56 8.26 -35.63
N GLY A 335 12.77 8.90 -36.49
CA GLY A 335 12.93 10.34 -36.77
C GLY A 335 12.58 11.26 -35.60
N LEU A 336 11.75 10.80 -34.66
CA LEU A 336 11.44 11.53 -33.44
C LEU A 336 12.62 11.52 -32.45
N PHE A 337 13.31 10.37 -32.36
CA PHE A 337 14.46 10.20 -31.46
C PHE A 337 15.69 11.00 -31.86
N GLU A 338 15.99 11.08 -33.16
CA GLU A 338 17.12 11.90 -33.63
C GLU A 338 16.88 13.38 -33.34
N LYS A 339 15.65 13.87 -33.56
CA LYS A 339 15.26 15.24 -33.22
C LYS A 339 15.32 15.52 -31.71
N GLN A 340 14.98 14.54 -30.88
CA GLN A 340 15.09 14.65 -29.42
C GLN A 340 16.53 14.81 -28.96
N GLN A 341 17.45 14.03 -29.54
CA GLN A 341 18.88 14.14 -29.23
C GLN A 341 19.45 15.49 -29.69
N ASP A 342 19.14 15.91 -30.92
CA ASP A 342 19.62 17.19 -31.45
C ASP A 342 19.16 18.36 -30.59
N HIS A 343 17.92 18.31 -30.11
CA HIS A 343 17.36 19.32 -29.22
C HIS A 343 18.01 19.31 -27.83
N PHE A 344 18.30 18.12 -27.28
CA PHE A 344 19.04 17.97 -26.02
C PHE A 344 20.43 18.62 -26.12
N GLU A 345 21.16 18.36 -27.20
CA GLU A 345 22.50 18.88 -27.41
C GLU A 345 22.52 20.42 -27.50
N MET A 346 21.53 21.01 -28.17
CA MET A 346 21.35 22.47 -28.20
C MET A 346 21.09 23.05 -26.80
N VAL A 347 20.22 22.42 -26.02
CA VAL A 347 19.92 22.84 -24.64
C VAL A 347 21.14 22.69 -23.73
N ARG A 348 21.89 21.59 -23.87
CA ARG A 348 23.11 21.30 -23.11
C ARG A 348 24.19 22.36 -23.34
N LEU A 349 24.44 22.72 -24.60
CA LEU A 349 25.40 23.77 -24.96
C LEU A 349 25.02 25.14 -24.38
N GLN A 350 23.73 25.44 -24.29
CA GLN A 350 23.27 26.70 -23.72
C GLN A 350 23.39 26.74 -22.19
N LEU A 351 22.98 25.67 -21.49
CA LEU A 351 23.00 25.58 -20.02
C LEU A 351 24.42 25.48 -19.44
N SER A 352 25.32 24.76 -20.12
CA SER A 352 26.72 24.57 -19.70
C SER A 352 27.50 25.88 -19.53
N SER A 353 27.08 26.96 -20.23
CA SER A 353 27.70 28.28 -20.12
C SER A 353 27.33 29.06 -18.85
N LYS A 354 26.22 28.71 -18.19
CA LYS A 354 25.66 29.47 -17.05
C LYS A 354 25.64 28.69 -15.74
N ILE A 355 25.64 27.36 -15.78
CA ILE A 355 25.56 26.52 -14.58
C ILE A 355 26.64 25.43 -14.67
N PRO A 356 27.88 25.69 -14.20
CA PRO A 356 28.87 24.65 -14.09
C PRO A 356 28.38 23.61 -13.09
N TYR A 357 28.61 22.32 -13.34
CA TYR A 357 28.24 21.17 -12.49
C TYR A 357 26.81 20.59 -12.64
N PHE A 358 26.04 20.96 -13.67
CA PHE A 358 24.65 20.51 -13.84
C PHE A 358 24.39 19.52 -15.00
N ASP A 359 25.38 19.09 -15.78
CA ASP A 359 25.16 18.30 -17.01
C ASP A 359 24.32 17.03 -16.79
N LEU A 360 24.64 16.23 -15.77
CA LEU A 360 23.91 14.98 -15.48
C LEU A 360 22.49 15.24 -14.94
N PHE A 361 22.27 16.38 -14.29
CA PHE A 361 20.94 16.78 -13.83
C PHE A 361 20.11 17.36 -14.96
N ALA A 362 20.74 18.16 -15.83
CA ALA A 362 20.14 18.71 -17.04
C ALA A 362 19.63 17.60 -17.95
N GLU A 363 20.45 16.56 -18.14
CA GLU A 363 20.10 15.35 -18.85
C GLU A 363 18.89 14.63 -18.22
N LYS A 364 18.91 14.42 -16.91
CA LYS A 364 17.81 13.74 -16.19
C LYS A 364 16.49 14.48 -16.27
N VAL A 365 16.50 15.80 -16.13
CA VAL A 365 15.28 16.61 -16.25
C VAL A 365 14.82 16.62 -17.71
N PHE A 366 15.71 16.87 -18.68
CA PHE A 366 15.37 16.94 -20.10
C PHE A 366 14.66 15.67 -20.58
N TYR A 367 15.18 14.49 -20.23
CA TYR A 367 14.59 13.23 -20.66
C TYR A 367 13.39 12.76 -19.83
N ALA A 368 13.21 13.30 -18.63
CA ALA A 368 12.04 12.98 -17.80
C ALA A 368 10.83 13.87 -18.11
N LEU A 369 10.94 14.77 -19.09
CA LEU A 369 9.88 15.66 -19.54
C LEU A 369 8.99 15.01 -20.61
N HIS A 370 7.68 15.03 -20.39
CA HIS A 370 6.69 14.41 -21.29
C HIS A 370 5.43 15.28 -21.44
N PRO A 371 4.73 15.28 -22.60
CA PRO A 371 5.09 14.63 -23.87
C PRO A 371 6.13 15.41 -24.68
N PHE A 372 7.07 14.70 -25.32
CA PHE A 372 8.20 15.33 -26.04
C PHE A 372 7.75 16.19 -27.23
N GLU A 373 6.65 15.82 -27.89
CA GLU A 373 6.09 16.54 -29.02
C GLU A 373 5.71 17.99 -28.67
N ARG A 374 5.34 18.25 -27.41
CA ARG A 374 5.05 19.61 -26.92
C ARG A 374 6.32 20.39 -26.61
N TRP A 375 7.40 19.73 -26.20
CA TRP A 375 8.71 20.37 -25.95
C TRP A 375 9.34 20.93 -27.21
N LEU A 376 9.16 20.27 -28.35
CA LEU A 376 9.64 20.76 -29.64
C LEU A 376 9.04 22.12 -30.06
N SER A 377 7.93 22.53 -29.44
CA SER A 377 7.28 23.82 -29.71
C SER A 377 7.82 24.98 -28.85
N LEU A 378 8.65 24.68 -27.83
CA LEU A 378 9.22 25.68 -26.93
C LEU A 378 10.51 26.26 -27.50
N SER A 379 10.75 27.55 -27.26
CA SER A 379 12.02 28.17 -27.61
C SER A 379 13.11 27.75 -26.61
N LEU A 380 14.38 27.80 -27.04
CA LEU A 380 15.52 27.49 -26.15
C LEU A 380 15.53 28.37 -24.88
N GLN A 381 15.00 29.60 -24.96
CA GLN A 381 14.88 30.50 -23.82
C GLN A 381 13.78 30.08 -22.83
N ASP A 382 12.67 29.51 -23.32
CA ASP A 382 11.61 28.95 -22.45
C ASP A 382 12.14 27.74 -21.68
N ILE A 383 12.90 26.87 -22.36
CA ILE A 383 13.52 25.69 -21.78
C ILE A 383 14.48 26.09 -20.66
N GLU A 384 15.33 27.09 -20.92
CA GLU A 384 16.28 27.62 -19.93
C GLU A 384 15.58 28.12 -18.66
N GLU A 385 14.52 28.92 -18.80
CA GLU A 385 13.75 29.42 -17.65
C GLU A 385 13.07 28.29 -16.88
N LEU A 386 12.48 27.30 -17.58
CA LEU A 386 11.90 26.12 -16.95
C LEU A 386 12.94 25.36 -16.11
N PHE A 387 14.15 25.19 -16.65
CA PHE A 387 15.27 24.56 -15.93
C PHE A 387 15.65 25.32 -14.64
N MET A 388 15.66 26.64 -14.69
CA MET A 388 15.93 27.48 -13.52
C MET A 388 14.83 27.34 -12.46
N ILE A 389 13.56 27.37 -12.85
CA ILE A 389 12.42 27.15 -11.94
C ILE A 389 12.49 25.77 -11.29
N PHE A 390 12.79 24.72 -12.06
CA PHE A 390 12.96 23.36 -11.53
C PHE A 390 14.06 23.30 -10.48
N SER A 391 15.22 23.91 -10.76
CA SER A 391 16.34 23.99 -9.81
C SER A 391 15.95 24.72 -8.53
N ASP A 392 15.23 25.83 -8.64
CA ASP A 392 14.76 26.62 -7.50
C ASP A 392 13.72 25.86 -6.66
N LEU A 393 12.79 25.14 -7.27
CA LEU A 393 11.79 24.31 -6.56
C LEU A 393 12.38 23.09 -5.86
N ILE A 394 13.50 22.59 -6.36
CA ILE A 394 14.24 21.49 -5.72
C ILE A 394 15.05 22.03 -4.53
N ARG A 395 15.64 23.22 -4.67
CA ARG A 395 16.43 23.87 -3.61
C ARG A 395 15.56 24.45 -2.50
N ASN A 396 14.34 24.89 -2.81
CA ASN A 396 13.42 25.55 -1.88
C ASN A 396 12.31 24.60 -1.38
N ALA A 397 11.75 24.88 -0.20
CA ALA A 397 10.65 24.11 0.40
C ALA A 397 9.25 24.47 -0.17
N ASN A 398 9.19 25.23 -1.27
CA ASN A 398 7.94 25.72 -1.82
C ASN A 398 7.19 24.63 -2.58
N ALA A 399 5.85 24.67 -2.55
CA ALA A 399 4.98 23.73 -3.26
C ALA A 399 4.78 24.07 -4.75
N TYR A 400 5.13 25.29 -5.18
CA TYR A 400 5.09 25.72 -6.58
C TYR A 400 6.06 26.89 -6.84
N ALA A 401 6.31 27.18 -8.11
CA ALA A 401 7.02 28.36 -8.57
C ALA A 401 6.54 28.75 -9.98
N THR A 402 6.76 30.00 -10.36
CA THR A 402 6.34 30.56 -11.66
C THR A 402 7.50 31.29 -12.31
N ALA A 403 7.62 31.21 -13.64
CA ALA A 403 8.45 32.13 -14.41
C ALA A 403 7.70 32.63 -15.64
N THR A 404 8.06 33.84 -16.05
CA THR A 404 7.53 34.45 -17.26
C THR A 404 8.56 34.27 -18.37
N THR A 405 8.16 33.63 -19.46
CA THR A 405 9.00 33.41 -20.63
C THR A 405 8.38 34.08 -21.86
N PRO A 406 9.10 34.16 -23.00
CA PRO A 406 8.54 34.70 -24.25
C PRO A 406 7.27 33.98 -24.72
N SER A 407 7.14 32.68 -24.43
CA SER A 407 5.98 31.87 -24.79
C SER A 407 4.83 31.91 -23.79
N GLY A 408 4.98 32.60 -22.64
CA GLY A 408 3.92 32.83 -21.66
C GLY A 408 4.37 32.71 -20.21
N LEU A 409 3.41 32.78 -19.28
CA LEU A 409 3.67 32.50 -17.86
C LEU A 409 3.65 30.98 -17.65
N PHE A 410 4.74 30.42 -17.16
CA PHE A 410 4.84 29.01 -16.81
C PHE A 410 4.73 28.84 -15.30
N THR A 411 3.89 27.90 -14.86
CA THR A 411 3.75 27.55 -13.44
C THR A 411 4.14 26.09 -13.23
N LEU A 412 5.05 25.85 -12.29
CA LEU A 412 5.50 24.53 -11.90
C LEU A 412 5.00 24.20 -10.50
N VAL A 413 4.34 23.05 -10.35
CA VAL A 413 3.83 22.57 -9.05
C VAL A 413 4.64 21.35 -8.61
N LYS A 414 4.97 21.22 -7.32
CA LYS A 414 5.70 20.09 -6.72
C LYS A 414 4.78 19.35 -5.75
N THR A 415 4.60 18.04 -5.92
CA THR A 415 3.79 17.22 -5.00
C THR A 415 4.38 15.84 -4.76
N GLU A 416 4.30 15.39 -3.50
CA GLU A 416 4.61 14.00 -3.10
C GLU A 416 3.39 13.08 -3.24
N ASN A 417 2.19 13.65 -3.46
CA ASN A 417 0.94 12.92 -3.46
C ASN A 417 0.44 12.67 -4.90
N LYS A 418 0.46 11.39 -5.30
CA LYS A 418 0.04 10.93 -6.62
C LYS A 418 -1.41 11.28 -6.99
N ILE A 419 -2.29 11.53 -6.01
CA ILE A 419 -3.67 11.99 -6.25
C ILE A 419 -3.73 13.49 -6.55
N ASN A 420 -2.92 14.32 -5.89
CA ASN A 420 -2.81 15.73 -6.25
C ASN A 420 -2.27 15.86 -7.67
N PHE A 421 -1.30 15.01 -8.04
CA PHE A 421 -0.82 14.88 -9.41
C PHE A 421 -1.93 14.53 -10.40
N LEU A 422 -2.80 13.56 -10.10
CA LEU A 422 -3.93 13.18 -10.95
C LEU A 422 -5.01 14.30 -11.04
N ARG A 423 -5.30 15.00 -9.94
CA ARG A 423 -6.31 16.08 -9.89
C ARG A 423 -5.86 17.33 -10.65
N ILE A 424 -4.58 17.71 -10.55
CA ILE A 424 -4.01 18.87 -11.24
C ILE A 424 -3.96 18.61 -12.76
N SER A 425 -3.65 17.38 -13.17
CA SER A 425 -3.65 16.98 -14.57
C SER A 425 -5.05 16.89 -15.21
N GLN A 426 -6.08 16.60 -14.40
CA GLN A 426 -7.48 16.48 -14.82
C GLN A 426 -8.27 17.79 -14.86
N ALA A 427 -7.74 18.90 -14.34
CA ALA A 427 -8.36 20.23 -14.43
C ALA A 427 -8.24 20.82 -15.86
N GLN A 428 -8.87 20.16 -16.82
CA GLN A 428 -8.88 20.54 -18.23
C GLN A 428 -10.19 21.23 -18.58
N ASP A 429 -10.08 22.52 -18.89
CA ASP A 429 -10.96 23.24 -19.83
C ASP A 429 -10.36 24.60 -20.24
N ALA A 430 -9.33 25.11 -19.52
CA ALA A 430 -8.65 26.36 -19.87
C ALA A 430 -7.11 26.30 -19.84
N LEU A 431 -6.51 25.15 -19.50
CA LEU A 431 -5.06 25.02 -19.28
C LEU A 431 -4.46 23.98 -20.23
N THR A 432 -3.40 24.37 -20.93
CA THR A 432 -2.62 23.43 -21.74
C THR A 432 -1.45 22.95 -20.89
N ALA A 433 -1.55 21.75 -20.32
CA ALA A 433 -0.41 21.13 -19.64
C ALA A 433 0.74 20.98 -20.65
N TYR A 434 1.89 21.61 -20.40
CA TYR A 434 3.00 21.66 -21.34
C TYR A 434 4.00 20.53 -21.10
N ALA A 435 4.23 20.19 -19.82
CA ALA A 435 5.18 19.15 -19.44
C ALA A 435 4.89 18.54 -18.08
N GLN A 436 5.22 17.26 -17.92
CA GLN A 436 5.27 16.54 -16.65
C GLN A 436 6.69 16.06 -16.38
N LEU A 437 7.12 16.10 -15.12
CA LEU A 437 8.42 15.62 -14.64
C LEU A 437 8.24 14.79 -13.37
N THR A 438 8.93 13.67 -13.25
CA THR A 438 8.99 12.88 -12.00
C THR A 438 10.44 12.67 -11.58
N ILE A 439 10.79 13.06 -10.35
CA ILE A 439 12.12 12.86 -9.76
C ILE A 439 11.95 12.27 -8.35
N GLY A 440 12.38 11.03 -8.15
CA GLY A 440 12.18 10.32 -6.88
C GLY A 440 10.69 10.13 -6.57
N ASN A 441 10.26 10.53 -5.38
CA ASN A 441 8.85 10.50 -4.96
C ASN A 441 8.07 11.78 -5.32
N PHE A 442 8.71 12.73 -6.00
CA PHE A 442 8.11 14.02 -6.33
C PHE A 442 7.66 14.05 -7.79
N HIS A 443 6.42 14.49 -7.97
CA HIS A 443 5.84 14.76 -9.27
C HIS A 443 5.75 16.27 -9.49
N TYR A 444 6.04 16.69 -10.71
CA TYR A 444 6.00 18.08 -11.12
C TYR A 444 5.20 18.24 -12.41
N GLU A 445 4.39 19.29 -12.49
CA GLU A 445 3.58 19.57 -13.68
C GLU A 445 3.67 21.06 -14.04
N CYS A 446 3.87 21.31 -15.33
CA CYS A 446 4.12 22.62 -15.89
C CYS A 446 2.96 23.08 -16.78
N PHE A 447 2.42 24.26 -16.47
CA PHE A 447 1.27 24.86 -17.16
C PHE A 447 1.67 26.18 -17.81
N SER A 448 1.15 26.47 -19.01
CA SER A 448 1.25 27.81 -19.62
C SER A 448 -0.05 28.62 -19.39
N GLY A 449 0.09 29.90 -19.03
CA GLY A 449 -1.00 30.87 -18.85
C GLY A 449 -1.05 31.56 -17.48
N GLN A 450 -2.01 32.47 -17.26
CA GLN A 450 -2.26 33.07 -15.94
C GLN A 450 -2.90 32.03 -15.00
N VAL A 451 -2.06 31.15 -14.46
CA VAL A 451 -2.50 30.07 -13.57
C VAL A 451 -2.29 30.41 -12.10
N ALA A 452 -1.44 31.39 -11.78
CA ALA A 452 -1.04 31.69 -10.40
C ALA A 452 -2.24 31.86 -9.44
N ASP A 453 -3.28 32.61 -9.80
CA ASP A 453 -4.43 32.87 -8.90
C ASP A 453 -5.41 31.69 -8.79
N LYS A 454 -5.55 30.86 -9.83
CA LYS A 454 -6.39 29.64 -9.80
C LYS A 454 -5.67 28.45 -9.14
N LEU A 455 -4.36 28.31 -9.38
CA LEU A 455 -3.50 27.37 -8.66
C LEU A 455 -3.30 27.80 -7.22
N GLN A 456 -3.27 29.10 -6.90
CA GLN A 456 -3.34 29.53 -5.50
C GLN A 456 -4.61 29.01 -4.86
N ASN A 457 -5.77 29.02 -5.51
CA ASN A 457 -6.99 28.44 -4.93
C ASN A 457 -6.98 26.89 -4.87
N LEU A 458 -6.36 26.20 -5.83
CA LEU A 458 -6.22 24.72 -5.84
C LEU A 458 -5.11 24.18 -4.91
N ILE A 459 -4.10 25.00 -4.62
CA ILE A 459 -2.99 24.70 -3.70
C ILE A 459 -3.27 25.29 -2.30
N GLN A 460 -3.98 26.41 -2.20
CA GLN A 460 -4.61 26.91 -0.95
C GLN A 460 -5.83 26.08 -0.57
N ALA A 461 -6.34 25.23 -1.47
CA ALA A 461 -6.99 23.98 -1.09
C ALA A 461 -5.96 22.97 -0.53
N ASN A 462 -5.05 23.44 0.34
CA ASN A 462 -4.97 22.87 1.67
C ASN A 462 -6.42 22.69 2.12
N CYS A 463 -6.95 21.46 2.10
CA CYS A 463 -8.28 21.16 2.63
C CYS A 463 -8.39 21.92 3.95
N THR A 464 -9.23 22.94 3.99
CA THR A 464 -9.39 23.69 5.23
C THR A 464 -9.99 22.71 6.24
N GLU A 465 -9.92 22.99 7.54
CA GLU A 465 -10.62 22.14 8.52
C GLU A 465 -12.08 21.88 8.11
N LYS A 466 -12.70 22.80 7.36
CA LYS A 466 -14.08 22.69 6.88
C LYS A 466 -14.31 21.59 5.83
N ASP A 467 -13.29 21.21 5.06
CA ASP A 467 -13.42 20.28 3.92
C ASP A 467 -13.01 18.83 4.25
N THR A 468 -12.48 18.60 5.46
CA THR A 468 -12.12 17.27 5.98
C THR A 468 -13.09 16.85 7.07
N LEU A 469 -13.58 15.62 7.04
CA LEU A 469 -14.31 14.98 8.14
C LEU A 469 -13.37 14.06 8.92
N ARG A 470 -13.25 14.26 10.24
CA ARG A 470 -12.37 13.51 11.15
C ARG A 470 -13.19 12.62 12.06
N LEU A 471 -13.00 11.31 11.92
CA LEU A 471 -13.69 10.27 12.65
C LEU A 471 -12.69 9.45 13.45
N ILE A 472 -13.17 8.85 14.54
CA ILE A 472 -12.38 7.92 15.35
C ILE A 472 -13.17 6.63 15.48
N PHE A 473 -12.54 5.49 15.19
CA PHE A 473 -13.08 4.17 15.52
C PHE A 473 -12.37 3.62 16.75
N GLN A 474 -13.14 3.44 17.82
CA GLN A 474 -12.60 3.00 19.10
C GLN A 474 -12.24 1.49 19.15
N GLU A 475 -12.84 0.69 18.29
CA GLU A 475 -12.66 -0.78 18.29
C GLU A 475 -11.60 -1.25 17.28
N GLY A 476 -10.78 -0.31 16.80
CA GLY A 476 -9.73 -0.53 15.80
C GLY A 476 -10.23 -0.50 14.35
N ALA A 477 -9.40 -0.98 13.44
CA ALA A 477 -9.71 -1.09 12.02
C ALA A 477 -10.90 -2.04 11.74
N PRO A 478 -11.74 -1.75 10.72
CA PRO A 478 -12.75 -2.68 10.25
C PRO A 478 -12.09 -3.99 9.77
N PRO A 479 -12.70 -5.17 10.02
CA PRO A 479 -12.11 -6.46 9.65
C PRO A 479 -11.97 -6.68 8.14
N SER A 480 -12.71 -5.94 7.31
CA SER A 480 -12.63 -5.98 5.84
C SER A 480 -13.30 -4.76 5.24
N LEU A 481 -12.81 -4.28 4.10
CA LEU A 481 -13.48 -3.24 3.30
C LEU A 481 -14.48 -3.81 2.29
N ASN A 482 -14.58 -5.14 2.20
CA ASN A 482 -15.49 -5.83 1.30
C ASN A 482 -16.96 -5.64 1.76
N PRO A 483 -17.85 -5.12 0.89
CA PRO A 483 -19.26 -4.88 1.21
C PRO A 483 -20.01 -6.15 1.66
N HIS A 484 -19.67 -7.33 1.17
CA HIS A 484 -20.32 -8.58 1.56
C HIS A 484 -19.94 -9.06 2.97
N HIS A 485 -18.87 -8.50 3.57
CA HIS A 485 -18.51 -8.72 4.98
C HIS A 485 -19.10 -7.67 5.93
N SER A 486 -19.90 -6.73 5.41
CA SER A 486 -20.44 -5.62 6.19
C SER A 486 -21.53 -6.02 7.17
N SER A 487 -22.31 -7.07 6.88
CA SER A 487 -23.57 -7.42 7.57
C SER A 487 -23.48 -7.47 9.10
N SER A 488 -22.28 -7.68 9.61
CA SER A 488 -22.07 -8.07 10.97
C SER A 488 -21.23 -7.02 11.74
N ASP A 489 -20.61 -6.03 11.07
CA ASP A 489 -19.81 -4.94 11.67
C ASP A 489 -20.30 -3.54 11.24
N MET A 490 -20.52 -2.64 12.22
CA MET A 490 -20.97 -1.27 11.93
C MET A 490 -19.94 -0.46 11.14
N ARG A 491 -18.65 -0.63 11.45
CA ARG A 491 -17.57 0.12 10.77
C ARG A 491 -17.45 -0.31 9.32
N CYS A 492 -17.58 -1.61 9.05
CA CYS A 492 -17.64 -2.11 7.67
C CYS A 492 -18.84 -1.52 6.92
N ARG A 493 -20.05 -1.54 7.49
CA ARG A 493 -21.24 -0.94 6.84
C ARG A 493 -21.00 0.52 6.48
N LEU A 494 -20.47 1.30 7.42
CA LEU A 494 -20.23 2.72 7.24
C LEU A 494 -19.19 3.01 6.16
N ILE A 495 -18.04 2.34 6.20
CA ILE A 495 -17.00 2.52 5.19
C ILE A 495 -17.48 2.00 3.83
N SER A 496 -18.24 0.90 3.78
CA SER A 496 -18.81 0.40 2.52
C SER A 496 -19.77 1.38 1.87
N LYS A 497 -20.57 2.14 2.63
CA LYS A 497 -21.42 3.23 2.08
C LYS A 497 -20.63 4.41 1.50
N LEU A 498 -19.38 4.58 1.91
CA LEU A 498 -18.49 5.60 1.36
C LEU A 498 -17.78 5.11 0.10
N LEU A 499 -17.39 3.84 0.07
CA LEU A 499 -16.58 3.24 -1.00
C LEU A 499 -17.41 2.63 -2.13
N PHE A 500 -18.64 2.21 -1.87
CA PHE A 500 -19.48 1.51 -2.83
C PHE A 500 -20.89 2.08 -2.85
N GLU A 501 -21.59 1.85 -3.96
CA GLU A 501 -22.99 2.21 -4.13
C GLU A 501 -23.76 1.03 -4.74
N GLY A 502 -24.91 0.69 -4.15
CA GLY A 502 -25.80 -0.38 -4.61
C GLY A 502 -26.78 0.07 -5.69
N LEU A 503 -27.76 -0.79 -6.01
CA LEU A 503 -28.85 -0.43 -6.94
C LEU A 503 -29.74 0.68 -6.37
N THR A 504 -30.03 0.58 -5.08
CA THR A 504 -30.80 1.56 -4.30
C THR A 504 -29.96 2.09 -3.14
N ARG A 505 -30.42 3.18 -2.54
CA ARG A 505 -29.91 3.79 -1.31
C ARG A 505 -31.10 4.23 -0.47
N LEU A 506 -30.86 4.74 0.74
CA LEU A 506 -31.94 5.35 1.53
C LEU A 506 -31.86 6.87 1.41
N ASP A 507 -33.02 7.51 1.26
CA ASP A 507 -33.13 8.96 1.34
C ASP A 507 -33.17 9.46 2.80
N GLN A 508 -33.29 10.77 3.00
CA GLN A 508 -33.34 11.36 4.33
C GLN A 508 -34.59 10.98 5.16
N ALA A 509 -35.67 10.52 4.51
CA ALA A 509 -36.86 9.99 5.18
C ALA A 509 -36.65 8.53 5.62
N GLY A 510 -35.64 7.86 5.07
CA GLY A 510 -35.37 6.45 5.30
C GLY A 510 -36.04 5.53 4.27
N ASP A 511 -36.60 6.10 3.21
CA ASP A 511 -37.26 5.36 2.13
C ASP A 511 -36.24 4.97 1.03
N PRO A 512 -36.44 3.84 0.33
CA PRO A 512 -35.55 3.46 -0.77
C PRO A 512 -35.62 4.44 -1.95
N ASP A 513 -34.47 5.04 -2.28
CA ASP A 513 -34.23 5.87 -3.46
C ASP A 513 -33.29 5.16 -4.45
N LEU A 514 -33.30 5.60 -5.71
CA LEU A 514 -32.46 5.06 -6.77
C LEU A 514 -31.02 5.56 -6.66
N ALA A 515 -30.09 4.62 -6.66
CA ALA A 515 -28.66 4.88 -6.53
C ALA A 515 -27.95 4.50 -7.84
N GLY A 516 -27.26 3.35 -7.89
CA GLY A 516 -26.67 2.82 -9.12
C GLY A 516 -27.68 2.45 -10.20
N ALA A 517 -28.96 2.26 -9.85
CA ALA A 517 -30.05 2.14 -10.82
C ALA A 517 -30.59 3.52 -11.26
N ALA A 518 -30.89 3.68 -12.54
CA ALA A 518 -31.55 4.85 -13.10
C ALA A 518 -33.09 4.74 -13.02
N ASN A 519 -33.62 3.52 -13.15
CA ASN A 519 -35.03 3.18 -12.96
C ASN A 519 -35.19 1.65 -12.78
N PHE A 520 -36.41 1.22 -12.46
CA PHE A 520 -36.78 -0.19 -12.47
C PHE A 520 -38.26 -0.38 -12.80
N THR A 521 -38.61 -1.57 -13.24
CA THR A 521 -40.01 -2.02 -13.39
C THR A 521 -40.26 -3.27 -12.55
N VAL A 522 -41.48 -3.42 -12.05
CA VAL A 522 -41.92 -4.59 -11.28
C VAL A 522 -43.07 -5.28 -12.00
N SER A 523 -43.05 -6.61 -12.06
CA SER A 523 -44.15 -7.42 -12.60
C SER A 523 -45.41 -7.32 -11.73
N GLN A 524 -46.57 -7.64 -12.32
CA GLN A 524 -47.87 -7.57 -11.61
C GLN A 524 -47.96 -8.51 -10.39
N ASP A 525 -47.22 -9.62 -10.41
CA ASP A 525 -47.14 -10.58 -9.31
C ASP A 525 -46.09 -10.20 -8.24
N LEU A 526 -45.39 -9.07 -8.41
CA LEU A 526 -44.33 -8.58 -7.52
C LEU A 526 -43.12 -9.52 -7.37
N LEU A 527 -42.92 -10.42 -8.33
CA LEU A 527 -41.83 -11.40 -8.30
C LEU A 527 -40.62 -10.99 -9.14
N THR A 528 -40.82 -10.24 -10.21
CA THR A 528 -39.75 -9.90 -11.16
C THR A 528 -39.48 -8.40 -11.14
N TYR A 529 -38.23 -8.05 -10.87
CA TYR A 529 -37.71 -6.69 -10.90
C TYR A 529 -36.71 -6.58 -12.05
N VAL A 530 -36.84 -5.55 -12.88
CA VAL A 530 -35.87 -5.25 -13.95
C VAL A 530 -35.32 -3.86 -13.71
N PHE A 531 -34.01 -3.78 -13.43
CA PHE A 531 -33.29 -2.54 -13.16
C PHE A 531 -32.51 -2.10 -14.39
N THR A 532 -32.64 -0.84 -14.77
CA THR A 532 -31.74 -0.18 -15.72
C THR A 532 -30.71 0.62 -14.93
N LEU A 533 -29.43 0.39 -15.17
CA LEU A 533 -28.32 1.02 -14.47
C LEU A 533 -28.06 2.44 -14.94
N ARG A 534 -27.51 3.27 -14.06
CA ARG A 534 -26.95 4.58 -14.43
C ARG A 534 -25.64 4.40 -15.19
N LYS A 535 -25.32 5.40 -16.00
CA LYS A 535 -23.97 5.57 -16.54
C LYS A 535 -23.03 5.98 -15.41
N ALA A 536 -22.42 4.99 -14.77
CA ALA A 536 -21.46 5.16 -13.69
C ALA A 536 -20.15 4.46 -14.02
N SER A 537 -19.07 4.93 -13.41
CA SER A 537 -17.73 4.36 -13.56
C SER A 537 -17.15 3.96 -12.22
N TRP A 538 -16.41 2.86 -12.24
CA TRP A 538 -15.49 2.48 -11.18
C TRP A 538 -14.34 3.47 -11.10
N SER A 539 -13.63 3.50 -9.97
CA SER A 539 -12.50 4.41 -9.75
C SER A 539 -11.28 4.16 -10.66
N ASN A 540 -11.24 3.06 -11.42
CA ASN A 540 -10.27 2.82 -12.51
C ASN A 540 -10.71 3.38 -13.87
N GLY A 541 -11.91 3.97 -13.97
CA GLY A 541 -12.50 4.47 -15.20
C GLY A 541 -13.35 3.47 -15.98
N GLU A 542 -13.34 2.18 -15.62
CA GLU A 542 -14.21 1.17 -16.24
C GLU A 542 -15.69 1.43 -15.90
N LYS A 543 -16.60 1.00 -16.76
CA LYS A 543 -18.04 1.19 -16.52
C LYS A 543 -18.56 0.21 -15.47
N VAL A 544 -19.48 0.66 -14.63
CA VAL A 544 -20.26 -0.23 -13.77
C VAL A 544 -21.32 -0.93 -14.62
N THR A 545 -21.40 -2.26 -14.53
CA THR A 545 -22.30 -3.08 -15.36
C THR A 545 -23.17 -4.02 -14.53
N SER A 546 -24.22 -4.54 -15.13
CA SER A 546 -25.10 -5.58 -14.55
C SER A 546 -24.35 -6.86 -14.19
N VAL A 547 -23.26 -7.17 -14.91
CA VAL A 547 -22.38 -8.31 -14.64
C VAL A 547 -21.70 -8.15 -13.28
N ASP A 548 -21.29 -6.94 -12.91
CA ASP A 548 -20.63 -6.68 -11.62
C ASP A 548 -21.55 -7.09 -10.45
N TYR A 549 -22.84 -6.75 -10.51
CA TYR A 549 -23.82 -7.15 -9.50
C TYR A 549 -24.05 -8.67 -9.48
N ALA A 550 -24.22 -9.28 -10.65
CA ALA A 550 -24.47 -10.71 -10.76
C ALA A 550 -23.29 -11.54 -10.23
N ASP A 551 -22.07 -11.20 -10.62
CA ASP A 551 -20.84 -11.88 -10.19
C ASP A 551 -20.58 -11.67 -8.70
N SER A 552 -20.90 -10.48 -8.16
CA SER A 552 -20.76 -10.18 -6.72
C SER A 552 -21.68 -11.05 -5.87
N TRP A 553 -22.95 -11.18 -6.26
CA TRP A 553 -23.90 -12.01 -5.54
C TRP A 553 -23.64 -13.50 -5.73
N LYS A 554 -23.15 -13.92 -6.90
CA LYS A 554 -22.62 -15.26 -7.11
C LYS A 554 -21.49 -15.57 -6.14
N TRP A 555 -20.50 -14.68 -6.08
CA TRP A 555 -19.36 -14.81 -5.17
C TRP A 555 -19.80 -14.87 -3.71
N ALA A 556 -20.74 -14.03 -3.29
CA ALA A 556 -21.29 -14.05 -1.93
C ALA A 556 -22.05 -15.36 -1.60
N LEU A 557 -22.65 -16.02 -2.60
CA LEU A 557 -23.25 -17.35 -2.42
C LEU A 557 -22.23 -18.49 -2.42
N GLU A 558 -21.04 -18.30 -2.96
CA GLU A 558 -19.98 -19.32 -3.03
C GLU A 558 -19.03 -19.22 -1.83
N ASP A 559 -18.59 -18.01 -1.48
CA ASP A 559 -17.63 -17.76 -0.41
C ASP A 559 -18.24 -17.98 0.99
N ASN A 560 -17.39 -17.99 2.00
CA ASN A 560 -17.81 -18.06 3.41
C ASN A 560 -18.06 -16.66 3.98
N VAL A 561 -18.88 -15.86 3.30
CA VAL A 561 -19.31 -14.56 3.80
C VAL A 561 -20.23 -14.72 5.01
N CYS A 562 -20.28 -13.70 5.86
CA CYS A 562 -21.19 -13.67 6.98
C CYS A 562 -22.62 -13.39 6.49
N HIS A 563 -23.56 -14.28 6.80
CA HIS A 563 -25.00 -14.15 6.48
C HIS A 563 -25.38 -14.21 4.98
N PRO A 564 -24.95 -15.24 4.21
CA PRO A 564 -25.31 -15.38 2.79
C PRO A 564 -26.82 -15.60 2.59
N GLU A 565 -27.56 -15.99 3.63
CA GLU A 565 -29.01 -16.14 3.59
C GLU A 565 -29.77 -14.85 3.26
N LYS A 566 -29.12 -13.68 3.33
CA LYS A 566 -29.69 -12.42 2.82
C LYS A 566 -30.09 -12.50 1.35
N LEU A 567 -29.38 -13.29 0.54
CA LEU A 567 -29.71 -13.50 -0.88
C LEU A 567 -30.84 -14.51 -1.09
N PHE A 568 -31.30 -15.22 -0.05
CA PHE A 568 -32.33 -16.27 -0.21
C PHE A 568 -33.73 -15.74 -0.50
N THR A 569 -33.93 -14.41 -0.55
CA THR A 569 -35.13 -13.80 -1.13
C THR A 569 -35.16 -13.98 -2.67
N ILE A 570 -33.98 -14.08 -3.29
CA ILE A 570 -33.84 -14.33 -4.73
C ILE A 570 -34.13 -15.80 -5.01
N LYS A 571 -34.91 -16.04 -6.07
CA LYS A 571 -35.34 -17.38 -6.48
C LYS A 571 -34.17 -18.33 -6.62
N ASN A 572 -34.30 -19.55 -6.09
CA ASN A 572 -33.28 -20.61 -6.10
C ASN A 572 -31.92 -20.28 -5.43
N ALA A 573 -31.67 -19.09 -4.88
CA ALA A 573 -30.38 -18.75 -4.27
C ALA A 573 -30.00 -19.69 -3.10
N ARG A 574 -31.00 -20.12 -2.30
CA ARG A 574 -30.82 -21.13 -1.25
C ARG A 574 -30.42 -22.49 -1.82
N ARG A 575 -31.06 -22.92 -2.91
CA ARG A 575 -30.76 -24.20 -3.58
C ARG A 575 -29.34 -24.18 -4.14
N TYR A 576 -28.92 -23.06 -4.75
CA TYR A 576 -27.56 -22.87 -5.24
C TYR A 576 -26.52 -22.98 -4.13
N ARG A 577 -26.72 -22.26 -3.01
CA ARG A 577 -25.83 -22.33 -1.83
C ARG A 577 -25.71 -23.76 -1.28
N ASN A 578 -26.78 -24.53 -1.32
CA ASN A 578 -26.82 -25.93 -0.89
C ASN A 578 -26.38 -26.91 -1.98
N THR A 579 -25.81 -26.43 -3.09
CA THR A 579 -25.34 -27.20 -4.25
C THR A 579 -26.42 -28.10 -4.85
N GLN A 580 -27.67 -27.62 -4.92
CA GLN A 580 -28.85 -28.33 -5.43
C GLN A 580 -29.31 -27.87 -6.82
N CYS A 581 -28.70 -26.83 -7.39
CA CYS A 581 -28.99 -26.29 -8.73
C CYS A 581 -27.77 -25.53 -9.29
N GLY A 582 -27.78 -25.22 -10.59
CA GLY A 582 -26.80 -24.33 -11.23
C GLY A 582 -27.05 -22.84 -10.93
N PHE A 583 -26.04 -21.98 -11.17
CA PHE A 583 -26.21 -20.53 -10.97
C PHE A 583 -27.14 -19.90 -12.02
N ASP A 584 -27.22 -20.50 -13.21
CA ASP A 584 -28.15 -20.16 -14.28
C ASP A 584 -29.62 -20.37 -13.91
N GLU A 585 -29.91 -21.21 -12.92
CA GLU A 585 -31.25 -21.37 -12.33
C GLU A 585 -31.56 -20.33 -11.25
N VAL A 586 -30.55 -19.59 -10.74
CA VAL A 586 -30.77 -18.53 -9.75
C VAL A 586 -31.48 -17.36 -10.43
N GLY A 587 -32.39 -16.70 -9.71
CA GLY A 587 -33.19 -15.56 -10.18
C GLY A 587 -32.38 -14.28 -10.43
N ILE A 588 -31.18 -14.36 -11.00
CA ILE A 588 -30.32 -13.22 -11.38
C ILE A 588 -29.98 -13.37 -12.86
N LYS A 589 -30.50 -12.47 -13.70
CA LYS A 589 -30.30 -12.50 -15.14
C LYS A 589 -29.71 -11.19 -15.62
N VAL A 590 -28.54 -11.27 -16.23
CA VAL A 590 -27.92 -10.18 -17.00
C VAL A 590 -28.56 -10.18 -18.38
N LEU A 591 -29.43 -9.21 -18.66
CA LEU A 591 -30.07 -9.09 -19.99
C LEU A 591 -29.13 -8.40 -20.98
N ASP A 592 -28.43 -7.37 -20.52
CA ASP A 592 -27.35 -6.66 -21.22
C ASP A 592 -26.46 -5.94 -20.18
N GLN A 593 -25.44 -5.18 -20.62
CA GLN A 593 -24.48 -4.52 -19.72
C GLN A 593 -25.12 -3.50 -18.75
N GLU A 594 -26.27 -2.92 -19.08
CA GLU A 594 -26.95 -1.89 -18.30
C GLU A 594 -28.29 -2.38 -17.72
N THR A 595 -28.72 -3.61 -18.02
CA THR A 595 -30.01 -4.15 -17.58
C THR A 595 -29.85 -5.43 -16.77
N LEU A 596 -30.26 -5.38 -15.50
CA LEU A 596 -30.25 -6.51 -14.56
C LEU A 596 -31.68 -6.91 -14.19
N GLN A 597 -32.04 -8.16 -14.41
CA GLN A 597 -33.31 -8.74 -13.98
C GLN A 597 -33.10 -9.62 -12.74
N ILE A 598 -33.97 -9.44 -11.74
CA ILE A 598 -34.00 -10.22 -10.50
C ILE A 598 -35.38 -10.84 -10.33
N GLU A 599 -35.43 -12.15 -10.08
CA GLU A 599 -36.65 -12.90 -9.78
C GLU A 599 -36.61 -13.37 -8.31
N LEU A 600 -37.67 -13.08 -7.56
CA LEU A 600 -37.82 -13.42 -6.15
C LEU A 600 -38.53 -14.77 -5.96
N GLU A 601 -38.27 -15.41 -4.82
CA GLU A 601 -38.94 -16.66 -4.44
C GLU A 601 -40.42 -16.42 -4.04
N LYS A 602 -40.71 -15.24 -3.47
CA LYS A 602 -42.03 -14.78 -3.04
C LYS A 602 -42.06 -13.24 -3.07
N PRO A 603 -43.24 -12.60 -3.12
CA PRO A 603 -43.33 -11.14 -3.02
C PRO A 603 -42.69 -10.65 -1.71
N ASP A 604 -41.84 -9.63 -1.81
CA ASP A 604 -41.06 -9.08 -0.70
C ASP A 604 -41.13 -7.54 -0.76
N PRO A 605 -42.07 -6.91 -0.03
CA PRO A 605 -42.25 -5.45 -0.04
C PRO A 605 -40.99 -4.67 0.35
N GLU A 606 -40.10 -5.29 1.14
CA GLU A 606 -38.86 -4.70 1.64
C GLU A 606 -37.68 -4.92 0.69
N PHE A 607 -37.89 -5.50 -0.49
CA PHE A 607 -36.79 -5.89 -1.39
C PHE A 607 -35.91 -4.70 -1.79
N LEU A 608 -36.51 -3.56 -2.15
CA LEU A 608 -35.77 -2.34 -2.50
C LEU A 608 -34.98 -1.78 -1.30
N HIS A 609 -35.54 -1.91 -0.09
CA HIS A 609 -34.84 -1.53 1.15
C HIS A 609 -33.61 -2.41 1.38
N LYS A 610 -33.74 -3.73 1.16
CA LYS A 610 -32.62 -4.69 1.28
C LYS A 610 -31.49 -4.34 0.32
N LEU A 611 -31.80 -3.96 -0.92
CA LEU A 611 -30.81 -3.56 -1.92
C LEU A 611 -30.01 -2.29 -1.55
N SER A 612 -30.48 -1.50 -0.58
CA SER A 612 -29.74 -0.33 -0.07
C SER A 612 -28.67 -0.70 0.97
N GLN A 613 -28.69 -1.95 1.45
CA GLN A 613 -27.73 -2.41 2.45
C GLN A 613 -26.39 -2.73 1.80
N PRO A 614 -25.25 -2.42 2.45
CA PRO A 614 -23.95 -2.62 1.82
C PRO A 614 -23.65 -4.06 1.40
N PHE A 615 -24.25 -5.06 2.04
CA PHE A 615 -24.13 -6.45 1.63
C PHE A 615 -24.51 -6.71 0.15
N PHE A 616 -25.42 -5.91 -0.41
CA PHE A 616 -25.89 -6.05 -1.80
C PHE A 616 -25.10 -5.20 -2.80
N PHE A 617 -24.11 -4.44 -2.35
CA PHE A 617 -23.31 -3.58 -3.23
C PHE A 617 -22.39 -4.41 -4.14
N PRO A 618 -22.09 -3.92 -5.36
CA PRO A 618 -21.27 -4.64 -6.31
C PRO A 618 -19.78 -4.55 -5.96
N LEU A 619 -19.01 -5.49 -6.51
CA LEU A 619 -17.56 -5.54 -6.53
C LEU A 619 -17.08 -5.56 -7.99
N PHE A 620 -15.94 -4.91 -8.24
CA PHE A 620 -15.23 -5.06 -9.50
C PHE A 620 -14.45 -6.40 -9.48
N GLY A 621 -15.07 -7.44 -10.02
CA GLY A 621 -14.54 -8.81 -10.03
C GLY A 621 -14.65 -9.55 -8.68
N GLN A 622 -14.23 -10.81 -8.66
CA GLN A 622 -14.35 -11.71 -7.50
C GLN A 622 -13.17 -11.59 -6.52
N VAL A 623 -13.01 -10.43 -5.90
CA VAL A 623 -11.87 -10.14 -5.01
C VAL A 623 -12.29 -10.01 -3.55
N ARG A 624 -11.53 -10.65 -2.66
CA ARG A 624 -11.75 -10.56 -1.20
C ARG A 624 -11.43 -9.16 -0.66
N GLU A 625 -10.36 -8.54 -1.16
CA GLU A 625 -9.95 -7.18 -0.80
C GLU A 625 -10.11 -6.26 -2.02
N PRO A 626 -11.11 -5.38 -2.03
CA PRO A 626 -11.40 -4.54 -3.18
C PRO A 626 -10.36 -3.41 -3.35
N LYS A 627 -10.03 -3.10 -4.60
CA LYS A 627 -9.15 -1.97 -4.98
C LYS A 627 -9.89 -0.86 -5.73
N TRP A 628 -11.04 -1.19 -6.30
CA TRP A 628 -11.83 -0.29 -7.13
C TRP A 628 -13.18 -0.06 -6.49
N PHE A 629 -13.65 1.17 -6.61
CA PHE A 629 -14.74 1.73 -5.82
C PHE A 629 -15.71 2.43 -6.77
N ASN A 630 -17.01 2.17 -6.62
CA ASN A 630 -18.05 2.85 -7.38
C ASN A 630 -18.85 3.84 -6.52
N GLY A 631 -18.48 4.03 -5.24
CA GLY A 631 -19.09 4.98 -4.34
C GLY A 631 -18.47 6.37 -4.37
N PRO A 632 -18.95 7.30 -3.52
CA PRO A 632 -18.56 8.71 -3.50
C PRO A 632 -17.12 8.98 -3.05
N TYR A 633 -16.46 8.03 -2.39
CA TYR A 633 -15.08 8.12 -1.94
C TYR A 633 -14.24 6.93 -2.39
N LEU A 634 -12.93 7.10 -2.41
CA LEU A 634 -11.92 6.08 -2.65
C LEU A 634 -10.86 6.07 -1.55
N VAL A 635 -10.22 4.93 -1.35
CA VAL A 635 -9.14 4.77 -0.35
C VAL A 635 -7.87 5.44 -0.86
N LEU A 636 -7.37 6.43 -0.11
CA LEU A 636 -6.06 7.03 -0.32
C LEU A 636 -4.97 6.25 0.40
N GLU A 637 -5.23 5.89 1.64
CA GLU A 637 -4.28 5.25 2.53
C GLU A 637 -5.04 4.39 3.53
N ASP A 638 -4.60 3.14 3.72
CA ASP A 638 -5.11 2.24 4.75
C ASP A 638 -3.91 1.64 5.48
N THR A 639 -3.74 2.05 6.73
CA THR A 639 -2.67 1.60 7.62
C THR A 639 -3.27 0.89 8.83
N LYS A 640 -2.41 0.36 9.70
CA LYS A 640 -2.86 -0.26 10.96
C LYS A 640 -3.54 0.73 11.92
N THR A 641 -3.31 2.02 11.76
CA THR A 641 -3.78 3.06 12.69
C THR A 641 -4.74 4.03 12.05
N ASN A 642 -4.65 4.27 10.74
CA ASN A 642 -5.42 5.30 10.05
C ASN A 642 -5.98 4.79 8.72
N LEU A 643 -7.17 5.27 8.36
CA LEU A 643 -7.75 5.15 7.03
C LEU A 643 -8.08 6.55 6.51
N THR A 644 -7.51 6.90 5.37
CA THR A 644 -7.74 8.17 4.69
C THR A 644 -8.50 7.91 3.40
N LEU A 645 -9.65 8.56 3.25
CA LEU A 645 -10.49 8.51 2.06
C LEU A 645 -10.50 9.88 1.38
N CYS A 646 -10.64 9.90 0.06
CA CYS A 646 -10.92 11.14 -0.67
C CYS A 646 -12.06 10.98 -1.65
N LYS A 647 -12.63 12.10 -2.05
CA LYS A 647 -13.69 12.16 -3.04
C LYS A 647 -13.31 11.43 -4.33
N ASN A 648 -14.22 10.57 -4.79
CA ASN A 648 -14.08 9.81 -6.02
C ASN A 648 -14.51 10.69 -7.22
N PRO A 649 -13.59 11.09 -8.11
CA PRO A 649 -13.93 11.97 -9.24
C PRO A 649 -14.78 11.27 -10.31
N TYR A 650 -14.85 9.93 -10.32
CA TYR A 650 -15.65 9.16 -11.26
C TYR A 650 -17.08 8.92 -10.78
N HIS A 651 -17.40 9.31 -9.55
CA HIS A 651 -18.74 9.17 -9.01
C HIS A 651 -19.69 10.20 -9.62
N TRP A 652 -20.88 9.76 -10.00
CA TRP A 652 -21.85 10.59 -10.74
C TRP A 652 -22.47 11.71 -9.88
N ASN A 653 -22.42 11.59 -8.54
CA ASN A 653 -22.97 12.57 -7.61
C ASN A 653 -21.89 13.27 -6.77
N SER A 654 -22.11 14.53 -6.41
CA SER A 654 -21.19 15.32 -5.60
C SER A 654 -21.20 14.90 -4.13
N SER A 655 -20.02 14.61 -3.55
CA SER A 655 -19.83 14.45 -2.11
C SER A 655 -19.52 15.78 -1.41
N HIS A 656 -19.85 15.86 -0.11
CA HIS A 656 -19.72 17.08 0.71
C HIS A 656 -18.31 17.36 1.23
N PHE A 657 -17.54 16.33 1.58
CA PHE A 657 -16.15 16.47 2.02
C PHE A 657 -15.19 16.09 0.92
N GLU A 658 -14.06 16.79 0.87
CA GLU A 658 -12.95 16.44 -0.02
C GLU A 658 -12.15 15.25 0.53
N ARG A 659 -12.08 15.15 1.87
CA ARG A 659 -11.34 14.11 2.58
C ARG A 659 -12.11 13.61 3.82
N ILE A 660 -11.99 12.33 4.09
CA ILE A 660 -12.40 11.73 5.36
C ILE A 660 -11.18 11.06 5.98
N GLU A 661 -10.86 11.40 7.22
CA GLU A 661 -9.78 10.82 8.00
C GLU A 661 -10.38 10.01 9.14
N VAL A 662 -10.03 8.73 9.21
CA VAL A 662 -10.47 7.82 10.26
C VAL A 662 -9.24 7.36 11.04
N GLU A 663 -9.21 7.66 12.33
CA GLU A 663 -8.18 7.17 13.25
C GLU A 663 -8.70 5.96 14.03
N TYR A 664 -7.86 4.94 14.20
CA TYR A 664 -8.16 3.71 14.93
C TYR A 664 -7.49 3.77 16.30
N ILE A 665 -8.29 3.98 17.35
CA ILE A 665 -7.80 4.15 18.73
C ILE A 665 -8.36 3.04 19.61
N ASP A 666 -7.50 2.17 20.14
CA ASP A 666 -7.90 1.19 21.17
C ASP A 666 -8.00 1.89 22.54
N GLY A 667 -9.21 2.25 23.00
CA GLY A 667 -9.44 2.78 24.37
C GLY A 667 -10.17 4.12 24.43
N ASN A 668 -10.44 4.62 25.65
CA ASN A 668 -11.51 5.61 25.86
C ASN A 668 -11.10 7.03 26.29
N HIS A 669 -10.01 7.22 27.01
CA HIS A 669 -9.80 8.50 27.71
C HIS A 669 -9.29 9.65 26.81
N GLU A 670 -8.72 9.36 25.65
CA GLU A 670 -8.19 10.40 24.75
C GLU A 670 -9.23 10.92 23.74
N ILE A 671 -10.20 10.08 23.34
CA ILE A 671 -11.16 10.40 22.27
C ILE A 671 -12.01 11.62 22.59
N TYR A 672 -12.59 11.68 23.81
CA TYR A 672 -13.41 12.82 24.23
C TYR A 672 -12.59 14.13 24.26
N ALA A 673 -11.33 14.05 24.69
CA ALA A 673 -10.43 15.21 24.68
C ALA A 673 -10.10 15.66 23.25
N LEU A 674 -9.89 14.73 22.31
CA LEU A 674 -9.67 15.05 20.90
C LEU A 674 -10.89 15.76 20.27
N PHE A 675 -12.10 15.30 20.58
CA PHE A 675 -13.33 15.98 20.18
C PHE A 675 -13.41 17.41 20.73
N LYS A 676 -13.15 17.60 22.03
CA LYS A 676 -13.16 18.93 22.68
C LYS A 676 -12.07 19.85 22.16
N GLN A 677 -10.96 19.30 21.64
CA GLN A 677 -9.89 20.05 20.97
C GLN A 677 -10.20 20.36 19.48
N GLY A 678 -11.33 19.90 18.94
CA GLY A 678 -11.67 20.07 17.51
C GLY A 678 -10.92 19.12 16.57
N LYS A 679 -10.23 18.11 17.10
CA LYS A 679 -9.46 17.12 16.33
C LYS A 679 -10.29 15.91 15.90
N ALA A 680 -11.48 15.75 16.46
CA ALA A 680 -12.48 14.78 16.01
C ALA A 680 -13.83 15.49 15.85
N ASP A 681 -14.56 15.14 14.80
CA ASP A 681 -15.85 15.78 14.52
C ASP A 681 -17.05 15.02 15.09
N TRP A 682 -16.81 13.79 15.56
CA TRP A 682 -17.81 12.91 16.14
C TRP A 682 -17.29 12.29 17.43
N VAL A 683 -18.15 12.23 18.44
CA VAL A 683 -17.92 11.42 19.63
C VAL A 683 -19.22 10.76 20.08
N GLY A 684 -19.13 9.53 20.59
CA GLY A 684 -20.27 8.69 20.97
C GLY A 684 -20.76 7.76 19.86
N ASP A 685 -21.90 7.13 20.12
CA ASP A 685 -22.40 6.02 19.32
C ASP A 685 -22.66 6.42 17.86
N PRO A 686 -22.43 5.52 16.88
CA PRO A 686 -21.95 4.15 17.02
C PRO A 686 -20.42 4.00 16.87
N LEU A 687 -19.67 5.10 16.77
CA LEU A 687 -18.23 5.07 16.44
C LEU A 687 -17.35 4.92 17.68
N THR A 688 -17.75 5.56 18.76
CA THR A 688 -17.05 5.57 20.05
C THR A 688 -18.09 5.51 21.18
N ILE A 689 -17.67 5.43 22.44
CA ILE A 689 -18.60 5.43 23.58
C ILE A 689 -18.37 6.64 24.49
N LEU A 690 -19.46 7.27 24.92
CA LEU A 690 -19.41 8.30 25.96
C LEU A 690 -19.52 7.66 27.34
N SER A 691 -18.75 8.11 28.33
CA SER A 691 -19.02 7.75 29.73
C SER A 691 -20.31 8.42 30.21
N ALA A 692 -20.87 7.97 31.35
CA ALA A 692 -22.04 8.62 31.93
C ALA A 692 -21.77 10.08 32.34
N GLU A 693 -20.55 10.36 32.79
CA GLU A 693 -20.09 11.71 33.13
C GLU A 693 -19.98 12.59 31.88
N GLN A 694 -19.33 12.10 30.82
CA GLN A 694 -19.17 12.83 29.56
C GLN A 694 -20.52 13.13 28.90
N ALA A 695 -21.47 12.18 28.95
CA ALA A 695 -22.82 12.42 28.45
C ALA A 695 -23.52 13.56 29.22
N LYS A 696 -23.45 13.55 30.56
CA LYS A 696 -24.00 14.63 31.40
C LYS A 696 -23.31 15.97 31.16
N GLU A 697 -22.01 15.98 30.90
CA GLU A 697 -21.27 17.19 30.55
C GLU A 697 -21.73 17.77 29.22
N LEU A 698 -21.77 16.96 28.15
CA LEU A 698 -22.27 17.37 26.84
C LEU A 698 -23.75 17.79 26.86
N GLU A 699 -24.56 17.20 27.74
CA GLU A 699 -25.95 17.61 27.94
C GLU A 699 -26.03 19.02 28.52
N LYS A 700 -25.21 19.35 29.53
CA LYS A 700 -25.13 20.72 30.08
C LYS A 700 -24.69 21.75 29.04
N GLU A 701 -23.87 21.33 28.08
CA GLU A 701 -23.41 22.16 26.96
C GLU A 701 -24.40 22.21 25.77
N ASN A 702 -25.55 21.51 25.85
CA ASN A 702 -26.51 21.35 24.75
C ASN A 702 -25.93 20.71 23.48
N LEU A 703 -24.82 19.99 23.59
CA LEU A 703 -24.17 19.28 22.49
C LEU A 703 -24.62 17.81 22.38
N LEU A 704 -25.07 17.21 23.49
CA LEU A 704 -25.52 15.82 23.50
C LEU A 704 -26.78 15.64 22.64
N LYS A 705 -26.70 14.70 21.69
CA LYS A 705 -27.82 14.15 20.95
C LYS A 705 -28.15 12.76 21.46
N LYS A 706 -29.45 12.46 21.50
CA LYS A 706 -30.00 11.17 21.95
C LYS A 706 -30.89 10.65 20.85
N ARG A 707 -30.68 9.40 20.43
CA ARG A 707 -31.52 8.76 19.43
C ARG A 707 -31.86 7.35 19.86
N LEU A 708 -33.15 7.08 20.05
CA LEU A 708 -33.63 5.73 20.26
C LEU A 708 -33.50 4.96 18.94
N PHE A 709 -32.84 3.81 18.99
CA PHE A 709 -32.87 2.85 17.91
C PHE A 709 -33.68 1.64 18.38
N HIS A 710 -34.34 0.96 17.44
CA HIS A 710 -35.04 -0.28 17.70
C HIS A 710 -34.01 -1.40 17.91
N ARG A 711 -33.29 -1.35 19.03
CA ARG A 711 -32.21 -2.25 19.40
C ARG A 711 -32.25 -2.53 20.88
N ARG A 712 -32.22 -3.80 21.25
CA ARG A 712 -32.24 -4.27 22.62
C ARG A 712 -30.91 -4.88 22.99
N PHE A 713 -30.31 -4.39 24.06
CA PHE A 713 -29.10 -4.97 24.62
C PHE A 713 -29.49 -6.19 25.47
N CYS A 714 -28.85 -7.34 25.21
CA CYS A 714 -29.20 -8.62 25.80
C CYS A 714 -27.94 -9.35 26.28
N ILE A 715 -28.09 -10.23 27.27
CA ILE A 715 -27.11 -11.27 27.57
C ILE A 715 -27.53 -12.56 26.91
N LEU A 716 -26.69 -13.08 26.02
CA LEU A 716 -26.93 -14.31 25.30
C LEU A 716 -26.41 -15.50 26.10
N PHE A 717 -27.19 -16.58 26.17
CA PHE A 717 -26.77 -17.85 26.77
C PHE A 717 -26.56 -18.90 25.69
N ASN A 718 -25.43 -19.61 25.74
CA ASN A 718 -25.22 -20.76 24.88
C ASN A 718 -26.01 -21.97 25.41
N THR A 719 -27.13 -22.30 24.78
CA THR A 719 -28.06 -23.32 25.28
C THR A 719 -27.57 -24.76 25.06
N THR A 720 -26.44 -24.96 24.36
CA THR A 720 -25.78 -26.27 24.26
C THR A 720 -24.75 -26.50 25.38
N HIS A 721 -24.45 -25.49 26.19
CA HIS A 721 -23.53 -25.64 27.32
C HIS A 721 -24.17 -26.51 28.43
N PRO A 722 -23.45 -27.46 29.07
CA PRO A 722 -24.06 -28.41 30.01
C PRO A 722 -24.84 -27.80 31.18
N ILE A 723 -24.44 -26.61 31.63
CA ILE A 723 -25.12 -25.90 32.72
C ILE A 723 -26.20 -24.95 32.18
N LEU A 724 -25.88 -24.22 31.11
CA LEU A 724 -26.78 -23.18 30.56
C LEU A 724 -27.86 -23.77 29.66
N SER A 725 -27.82 -25.07 29.35
CA SER A 725 -28.93 -25.82 28.75
C SER A 725 -30.13 -25.92 29.69
N THR A 726 -29.91 -25.83 31.02
CA THR A 726 -30.97 -25.88 32.05
C THR A 726 -31.72 -24.55 32.11
N LEU A 727 -33.03 -24.59 31.85
CA LEU A 727 -33.88 -23.39 31.82
C LEU A 727 -33.88 -22.65 33.15
N ALA A 728 -34.01 -23.39 34.27
CA ALA A 728 -34.05 -22.80 35.60
C ALA A 728 -32.78 -21.98 35.93
N ILE A 729 -31.61 -22.41 35.44
CA ILE A 729 -30.36 -21.64 35.59
C ILE A 729 -30.40 -20.35 34.78
N ARG A 730 -30.85 -20.38 33.51
CA ARG A 730 -30.98 -19.16 32.68
C ARG A 730 -31.99 -18.17 33.25
N GLN A 731 -33.12 -18.67 33.76
CA GLN A 731 -34.13 -17.87 34.45
C GLN A 731 -33.55 -17.22 35.72
N ALA A 732 -32.81 -17.98 36.54
CA ALA A 732 -32.16 -17.44 37.72
C ALA A 732 -31.19 -16.30 37.38
N LEU A 733 -30.28 -16.52 36.41
CA LEU A 733 -29.29 -15.53 35.99
C LEU A 733 -29.93 -14.25 35.41
N SER A 734 -31.05 -14.37 34.69
CA SER A 734 -31.78 -13.24 34.11
C SER A 734 -32.55 -12.43 35.16
N LEU A 735 -33.21 -13.11 36.09
CA LEU A 735 -34.05 -12.50 37.13
C LEU A 735 -33.22 -11.84 38.24
N SER A 736 -31.96 -12.24 38.42
CA SER A 736 -31.05 -11.61 39.38
C SER A 736 -30.46 -10.29 38.90
N ILE A 737 -30.79 -9.80 37.71
CA ILE A 737 -30.22 -8.56 37.16
C ILE A 737 -31.15 -7.39 37.44
N ASP A 738 -30.66 -6.37 38.15
CA ASP A 738 -31.36 -5.09 38.28
C ASP A 738 -31.09 -4.22 37.03
N ARG A 739 -32.10 -4.13 36.17
CA ARG A 739 -32.01 -3.41 34.89
C ARG A 739 -32.07 -1.90 35.08
N ASN A 740 -32.72 -1.43 36.15
CA ASN A 740 -32.79 0.00 36.47
C ASN A 740 -31.42 0.48 36.91
N GLU A 741 -30.76 -0.26 37.81
CA GLU A 741 -29.40 0.07 38.27
C GLU A 741 -28.41 0.14 37.08
N ILE A 742 -28.48 -0.80 36.14
CA ILE A 742 -27.66 -0.78 34.92
C ILE A 742 -27.93 0.48 34.09
N CYS A 743 -29.20 0.84 33.87
CA CYS A 743 -29.56 2.03 33.09
C CYS A 743 -29.21 3.34 33.81
N GLU A 744 -29.24 3.39 35.13
CA GLU A 744 -28.90 4.59 35.90
C GLU A 744 -27.39 4.81 36.02
N SER A 745 -26.62 3.73 36.21
CA SER A 745 -25.19 3.81 36.54
C SER A 745 -24.25 3.58 35.36
N ILE A 746 -24.57 2.64 34.45
CA ILE A 746 -23.65 2.19 33.38
C ILE A 746 -24.11 2.71 32.01
N PHE A 747 -25.41 2.62 31.70
CA PHE A 747 -25.99 2.98 30.40
C PHE A 747 -27.07 4.07 30.55
N PRO A 748 -26.70 5.31 30.91
CA PRO A 748 -27.65 6.39 31.14
C PRO A 748 -28.55 6.64 29.94
N TYR A 749 -29.79 7.06 30.21
CA TYR A 749 -30.85 7.34 29.23
C TYR A 749 -31.36 6.12 28.44
N SER A 750 -30.77 4.93 28.60
CA SER A 750 -31.31 3.69 28.05
C SER A 750 -32.61 3.32 28.78
N LEU A 751 -33.50 2.63 28.08
CA LEU A 751 -34.82 2.30 28.62
C LEU A 751 -34.79 0.86 29.13
N PRO A 752 -34.89 0.61 30.45
CA PRO A 752 -34.84 -0.75 30.98
C PRO A 752 -35.97 -1.59 30.38
N THR A 753 -35.65 -2.83 29.98
CA THR A 753 -36.69 -3.75 29.55
C THR A 753 -37.49 -4.18 30.77
N ILE A 754 -38.80 -4.35 30.62
CA ILE A 754 -39.66 -4.80 31.72
C ILE A 754 -39.59 -6.32 31.82
N PRO A 755 -39.05 -6.87 32.92
CA PRO A 755 -39.72 -7.97 33.59
C PRO A 755 -40.06 -7.53 35.01
N LYS A 756 -41.37 -7.41 35.25
CA LYS A 756 -42.12 -6.84 36.38
C LYS A 756 -41.47 -6.58 37.75
N ASP A 757 -40.43 -7.25 38.21
CA ASP A 757 -39.70 -6.91 39.44
C ASP A 757 -38.35 -7.64 39.42
N TYR A 758 -37.26 -6.98 39.85
CA TYR A 758 -36.09 -7.69 40.33
C TYR A 758 -36.52 -8.55 41.52
N THR A 759 -36.72 -9.84 41.30
CA THR A 759 -37.20 -10.77 42.33
C THR A 759 -36.06 -11.67 42.78
N LYS A 760 -35.12 -11.13 43.57
CA LYS A 760 -33.98 -11.90 44.11
C LYS A 760 -34.40 -13.26 44.71
N GLY A 761 -35.53 -13.29 45.41
CA GLY A 761 -36.09 -14.53 45.97
C GLY A 761 -36.52 -15.56 44.91
N LEU A 762 -37.16 -15.12 43.83
CA LEU A 762 -37.53 -16.00 42.72
C LEU A 762 -36.30 -16.47 41.94
N ALA A 763 -35.31 -15.58 41.75
CA ALA A 763 -34.03 -15.95 41.14
C ALA A 763 -33.31 -17.06 41.94
N GLN A 764 -33.28 -16.95 43.28
CA GLN A 764 -32.75 -18.00 44.14
C GLN A 764 -33.57 -19.30 44.08
N THR A 765 -34.90 -19.20 43.97
CA THR A 765 -35.79 -20.37 43.84
C THR A 765 -35.48 -21.15 42.56
N PHE A 766 -35.38 -20.47 41.42
CA PHE A 766 -34.99 -21.09 40.16
C PHE A 766 -33.56 -21.64 40.19
N PHE A 767 -32.64 -20.97 40.87
CA PHE A 767 -31.27 -21.47 41.01
C PHE A 767 -31.23 -22.78 41.79
N GLU A 768 -31.95 -22.88 42.91
CA GLU A 768 -32.06 -24.13 43.68
C GLU A 768 -32.77 -25.24 42.90
N GLN A 769 -33.76 -24.90 42.07
CA GLN A 769 -34.37 -25.85 41.14
C GLN A 769 -33.34 -26.37 40.12
N GLY A 770 -32.57 -25.48 39.50
CA GLY A 770 -31.52 -25.85 38.54
C GLY A 770 -30.43 -26.72 39.17
N LEU A 771 -30.02 -26.46 40.42
CA LEU A 771 -29.09 -27.32 41.16
C LEU A 771 -29.65 -28.75 41.35
N LYS A 772 -30.94 -28.88 41.67
CA LYS A 772 -31.60 -30.20 41.80
C LYS A 772 -31.67 -30.94 40.47
N GLU A 773 -32.05 -30.26 39.40
CA GLU A 773 -32.12 -30.82 38.04
C GLU A 773 -30.76 -31.33 37.57
N LEU A 774 -29.70 -30.55 37.81
CA LEU A 774 -28.31 -30.88 37.46
C LEU A 774 -27.64 -31.83 38.45
N ARG A 775 -28.28 -32.13 39.59
CA ARG A 775 -27.70 -32.89 40.72
C ARG A 775 -26.38 -32.30 41.22
N LEU A 776 -26.32 -30.96 41.28
CA LEU A 776 -25.17 -30.20 41.74
C LEU A 776 -25.42 -29.56 43.10
N THR A 777 -24.35 -29.18 43.77
CA THR A 777 -24.35 -28.30 44.94
C THR A 777 -23.65 -27.00 44.58
N ARG A 778 -23.83 -25.94 45.38
CA ARG A 778 -23.10 -24.68 45.18
C ARG A 778 -21.58 -24.86 45.13
N LYS A 779 -21.03 -25.83 45.88
CA LYS A 779 -19.60 -26.14 45.91
C LYS A 779 -19.10 -26.88 44.66
N THR A 780 -19.98 -27.66 44.02
CA THR A 780 -19.65 -28.44 42.82
C THR A 780 -20.10 -27.77 41.53
N PHE A 781 -20.71 -26.59 41.62
CA PHE A 781 -21.12 -25.79 40.48
C PHE A 781 -19.87 -25.27 39.74
N PRO A 782 -19.73 -25.51 38.43
CA PRO A 782 -18.54 -25.11 37.70
C PRO A 782 -18.48 -23.58 37.53
N THR A 783 -17.27 -23.05 37.35
CA THR A 783 -17.07 -21.64 37.01
C THR A 783 -17.69 -21.34 35.65
N LEU A 784 -18.56 -20.34 35.58
CA LEU A 784 -19.12 -19.87 34.30
C LEU A 784 -18.22 -18.78 33.69
N ILE A 785 -18.12 -18.76 32.36
CA ILE A 785 -17.33 -17.77 31.62
C ILE A 785 -18.25 -16.72 31.00
N PHE A 786 -17.97 -15.45 31.31
CA PHE A 786 -18.60 -14.32 30.65
C PHE A 786 -17.60 -13.67 29.68
N THR A 787 -17.79 -13.90 28.39
CA THR A 787 -16.94 -13.38 27.32
C THR A 787 -17.49 -12.05 26.82
N TYR A 788 -16.64 -11.02 26.68
CA TYR A 788 -17.06 -9.71 26.18
C TYR A 788 -15.89 -8.98 25.51
N SER A 789 -16.22 -8.02 24.66
CA SER A 789 -15.26 -7.13 24.03
C SER A 789 -14.94 -5.92 24.91
N HIS A 790 -13.65 -5.55 24.96
CA HIS A 790 -13.18 -4.41 25.74
C HIS A 790 -13.84 -3.10 25.30
N GLN A 791 -14.48 -2.40 26.24
CA GLN A 791 -15.04 -1.04 26.10
C GLN A 791 -15.54 -0.62 27.49
N THR A 792 -15.35 0.63 27.91
CA THR A 792 -15.63 1.05 29.31
C THR A 792 -16.97 0.57 29.86
N ARG A 793 -18.09 0.83 29.17
CA ARG A 793 -19.41 0.40 29.65
C ARG A 793 -19.59 -1.13 29.68
N ARG A 794 -18.95 -1.88 28.77
CA ARG A 794 -19.01 -3.35 28.76
C ARG A 794 -18.12 -3.96 29.84
N ASP A 795 -16.97 -3.36 30.12
CA ASP A 795 -16.10 -3.71 31.25
C ASP A 795 -16.85 -3.53 32.59
N GLU A 796 -17.52 -2.40 32.77
CA GLU A 796 -18.36 -2.09 33.94
C GLU A 796 -19.55 -3.07 34.05
N LEU A 797 -20.26 -3.32 32.95
CA LEU A 797 -21.36 -4.28 32.91
C LEU A 797 -20.89 -5.70 33.27
N ALA A 798 -19.76 -6.14 32.74
CA ALA A 798 -19.21 -7.46 33.05
C ALA A 798 -18.84 -7.61 34.53
N ALA A 799 -18.24 -6.57 35.12
CA ALA A 799 -17.93 -6.53 36.55
C ALA A 799 -19.20 -6.57 37.41
N TYR A 800 -20.22 -5.78 37.04
CA TYR A 800 -21.53 -5.76 37.69
C TYR A 800 -22.20 -7.14 37.66
N LEU A 801 -22.31 -7.76 36.48
CA LEU A 801 -22.94 -9.08 36.31
C LEU A 801 -22.21 -10.17 37.11
N LYS A 802 -20.87 -10.18 37.06
CA LYS A 802 -20.05 -11.08 37.89
C LYS A 802 -20.39 -10.92 39.36
N GLN A 803 -20.31 -9.69 39.90
CA GLN A 803 -20.58 -9.44 41.30
C GLN A 803 -21.99 -9.88 41.70
N THR A 804 -22.99 -9.52 40.88
CA THR A 804 -24.40 -9.84 41.12
C THR A 804 -24.65 -11.34 41.18
N TRP A 805 -24.10 -12.12 40.25
CA TRP A 805 -24.27 -13.58 40.23
C TRP A 805 -23.50 -14.27 41.36
N GLU A 806 -22.26 -13.86 41.63
CA GLU A 806 -21.46 -14.44 42.73
C GLU A 806 -22.11 -14.15 44.10
N GLN A 807 -22.61 -12.93 44.34
CA GLN A 807 -23.28 -12.57 45.60
C GLN A 807 -24.66 -13.21 45.76
N THR A 808 -25.42 -13.35 44.68
CA THR A 808 -26.79 -13.89 44.76
C THR A 808 -26.81 -15.40 44.93
N PHE A 809 -25.89 -16.11 44.26
CA PHE A 809 -25.92 -17.57 44.15
C PHE A 809 -24.74 -18.27 44.84
N GLY A 810 -23.65 -17.57 45.16
CA GLY A 810 -22.44 -18.16 45.72
C GLY A 810 -21.66 -19.03 44.73
N ILE A 811 -21.75 -18.72 43.43
CA ILE A 811 -20.99 -19.37 42.35
C ILE A 811 -19.73 -18.58 42.01
N GLN A 812 -18.92 -19.07 41.07
CA GLN A 812 -17.78 -18.34 40.52
C GLN A 812 -18.04 -17.96 39.06
N VAL A 813 -17.70 -16.71 38.70
CA VAL A 813 -17.78 -16.23 37.32
C VAL A 813 -16.42 -15.69 36.88
N ARG A 814 -15.91 -16.20 35.76
CA ARG A 814 -14.67 -15.73 35.13
C ARG A 814 -14.98 -14.78 33.99
N LEU A 815 -14.34 -13.62 34.01
CA LEU A 815 -14.44 -12.63 32.94
C LEU A 815 -13.38 -12.92 31.87
N GLU A 816 -13.81 -13.09 30.63
CA GLU A 816 -12.93 -13.27 29.47
C GLU A 816 -13.04 -12.06 28.55
N LYS A 817 -12.16 -11.08 28.79
CA LYS A 817 -12.07 -9.85 28.02
C LYS A 817 -11.31 -10.11 26.71
N GLN A 818 -11.89 -9.69 25.59
CA GLN A 818 -11.33 -9.87 24.24
C GLN A 818 -11.28 -8.55 23.48
N LYS A 819 -10.43 -8.47 22.44
CA LYS A 819 -10.55 -7.39 21.44
C LYS A 819 -11.81 -7.60 20.60
N TRP A 820 -12.41 -6.54 20.07
CA TRP A 820 -13.68 -6.61 19.33
C TRP A 820 -13.67 -7.65 18.20
N ASN A 821 -12.70 -7.60 17.29
CA ASN A 821 -12.62 -8.53 16.16
C ASN A 821 -12.47 -10.00 16.62
N GLN A 822 -11.83 -10.25 17.77
CA GLN A 822 -11.70 -11.59 18.35
C GLN A 822 -13.00 -12.05 19.03
N PHE A 823 -13.62 -11.17 19.83
CA PHE A 823 -14.93 -11.39 20.45
C PHE A 823 -15.98 -11.76 19.39
N ARG A 824 -16.01 -10.99 18.30
CA ARG A 824 -16.82 -11.23 17.13
C ARG A 824 -16.60 -12.62 16.54
N SER A 825 -15.33 -12.99 16.31
CA SER A 825 -15.01 -14.32 15.78
C SER A 825 -15.50 -15.44 16.70
N HIS A 826 -15.45 -15.23 18.02
CA HIS A 826 -15.99 -16.17 19.00
C HIS A 826 -17.52 -16.27 18.91
N LEU A 827 -18.23 -15.14 18.77
CA LEU A 827 -19.68 -15.11 18.61
C LEU A 827 -20.12 -15.86 17.34
N GLU A 828 -19.51 -15.55 16.19
CA GLU A 828 -19.80 -16.19 14.89
C GLU A 828 -19.52 -17.70 14.93
N LYS A 829 -18.47 -18.12 15.63
CA LYS A 829 -18.09 -19.53 15.83
C LYS A 829 -18.80 -20.20 17.02
N ARG A 830 -19.69 -19.48 17.72
CA ARG A 830 -20.42 -19.98 18.91
C ARG A 830 -19.50 -20.47 20.03
N ARG A 831 -18.31 -19.89 20.15
CA ARG A 831 -17.28 -20.18 21.15
C ARG A 831 -17.40 -19.26 22.37
N PHE A 832 -18.51 -19.36 23.08
CA PHE A 832 -18.78 -18.64 24.32
C PHE A 832 -19.77 -19.42 25.18
N GLU A 833 -19.82 -19.11 26.48
CA GLU A 833 -20.87 -19.59 27.38
C GLU A 833 -21.95 -18.52 27.54
N MET A 834 -21.53 -17.32 27.97
CA MET A 834 -22.37 -16.13 28.10
C MET A 834 -21.66 -14.93 27.48
N CYS A 835 -22.40 -14.08 26.76
CA CYS A 835 -21.85 -12.85 26.20
C CYS A 835 -22.90 -11.76 26.00
N PRO A 836 -22.52 -10.48 25.95
CA PRO A 836 -23.44 -9.41 25.56
C PRO A 836 -23.70 -9.45 24.06
N THR A 837 -24.92 -9.12 23.65
CA THR A 837 -25.31 -8.95 22.25
C THR A 837 -26.35 -7.83 22.11
N ILE A 838 -26.53 -7.33 20.89
CA ILE A 838 -27.60 -6.41 20.55
C ILE A 838 -28.51 -7.11 19.56
N ILE A 839 -29.81 -7.08 19.83
CA ILE A 839 -30.84 -7.65 18.96
C ILE A 839 -31.68 -6.50 18.41
N ASP A 840 -31.89 -6.48 17.09
CA ASP A 840 -32.77 -5.50 16.43
C ASP A 840 -34.24 -5.77 16.80
N THR A 841 -35.00 -4.74 17.18
CA THR A 841 -36.40 -4.86 17.58
C THR A 841 -37.38 -4.24 16.59
N LEU A 842 -36.91 -3.66 15.47
CA LEU A 842 -37.76 -2.94 14.51
C LEU A 842 -38.90 -3.81 13.99
N ASN A 843 -38.59 -5.09 13.76
CA ASN A 843 -39.50 -6.09 13.23
C ASN A 843 -39.66 -7.29 14.18
N GLU A 844 -39.66 -7.06 15.50
CA GLU A 844 -39.61 -8.13 16.51
C GLU A 844 -40.78 -9.13 16.45
N TYR A 845 -41.88 -8.73 15.82
CA TYR A 845 -43.07 -9.56 15.59
C TYR A 845 -43.13 -10.18 14.18
N SER A 846 -42.16 -9.92 13.31
CA SER A 846 -42.16 -10.51 11.96
C SER A 846 -41.76 -11.98 12.01
N THR A 847 -42.36 -12.80 11.15
CA THR A 847 -42.01 -14.23 11.05
C THR A 847 -40.55 -14.45 10.65
N GLU A 848 -39.96 -13.53 9.87
CA GLU A 848 -38.55 -13.58 9.48
C GLU A 848 -37.62 -13.28 10.65
N TYR A 849 -37.97 -12.31 11.50
CA TYR A 849 -37.21 -12.05 12.73
C TYR A 849 -37.31 -13.23 13.71
N LEU A 850 -38.52 -13.74 13.95
CA LEU A 850 -38.73 -14.86 14.85
C LEU A 850 -37.99 -16.13 14.38
N GLU A 851 -37.91 -16.37 13.07
CA GLU A 851 -37.10 -17.46 12.50
C GLU A 851 -35.61 -17.27 12.74
N LYS A 852 -35.08 -16.03 12.69
CA LYS A 852 -33.64 -15.77 12.89
C LYS A 852 -33.14 -16.20 14.27
N LEU A 853 -34.00 -16.18 15.28
CA LEU A 853 -33.67 -16.46 16.68
C LEU A 853 -33.65 -17.96 17.03
N GLU A 854 -33.97 -18.85 16.08
CA GLU A 854 -34.12 -20.29 16.33
C GLU A 854 -33.38 -21.13 15.27
N GLY A 855 -33.07 -22.38 15.61
CA GLY A 855 -32.65 -23.39 14.62
C GLY A 855 -31.27 -23.16 14.01
N LEU A 856 -31.12 -23.54 12.73
CA LEU A 856 -29.89 -23.50 11.93
C LEU A 856 -29.55 -22.11 11.39
N SER A 857 -30.31 -21.08 11.79
CA SER A 857 -30.02 -19.69 11.44
C SER A 857 -28.59 -19.32 11.84
N SER A 858 -27.86 -18.68 10.93
CA SER A 858 -26.54 -18.10 11.22
C SER A 858 -26.63 -16.95 12.24
N TYR A 859 -27.81 -16.33 12.40
CA TYR A 859 -28.12 -15.34 13.44
C TYR A 859 -28.45 -15.97 14.80
N ASN A 860 -28.72 -17.28 14.87
CA ASN A 860 -28.95 -17.97 16.13
C ASN A 860 -27.62 -18.30 16.82
N TYR A 861 -27.03 -17.28 17.43
CA TYR A 861 -25.81 -17.42 18.22
C TYR A 861 -26.04 -18.24 19.50
N SER A 862 -27.25 -18.21 20.08
CA SER A 862 -27.59 -18.96 21.31
C SER A 862 -27.58 -20.48 21.12
N GLN A 863 -27.73 -20.94 19.87
CA GLN A 863 -27.97 -22.33 19.49
C GLN A 863 -29.27 -22.91 20.07
N TRP A 864 -30.23 -22.04 20.41
CA TRP A 864 -31.52 -22.46 20.93
C TRP A 864 -32.39 -23.08 19.84
N THR A 865 -33.09 -24.15 20.19
CA THR A 865 -34.02 -24.84 19.30
C THR A 865 -35.27 -25.24 20.07
N HIS A 866 -36.44 -25.13 19.45
CA HIS A 866 -37.70 -25.52 20.07
C HIS A 866 -38.73 -25.93 19.01
N LEU A 867 -39.16 -27.19 19.04
CA LEU A 867 -40.01 -27.76 17.99
C LEU A 867 -41.35 -27.04 17.83
N VAL A 868 -42.06 -26.78 18.94
CA VAL A 868 -43.38 -26.12 18.88
C VAL A 868 -43.25 -24.67 18.36
N TYR A 869 -42.27 -23.92 18.85
CA TYR A 869 -41.93 -22.60 18.32
C TYR A 869 -41.74 -22.64 16.80
N ARG A 870 -40.93 -23.56 16.28
CA ARG A 870 -40.70 -23.71 14.84
C ARG A 870 -41.99 -23.98 14.09
N GLN A 871 -42.81 -24.91 14.59
CA GLN A 871 -44.11 -25.23 13.98
C GLN A 871 -45.05 -24.03 13.98
N MET A 872 -45.06 -23.21 15.03
CA MET A 872 -45.84 -21.97 15.09
C MET A 872 -45.38 -20.96 14.06
N ILE A 873 -44.06 -20.74 13.91
CA ILE A 873 -43.51 -19.83 12.90
C ILE A 873 -43.80 -20.32 11.48
N ASP A 874 -43.61 -21.61 11.21
CA ASP A 874 -43.91 -22.21 9.90
C ASP A 874 -45.40 -22.14 9.56
N SER A 875 -46.28 -22.30 10.57
CA SER A 875 -47.73 -22.15 10.40
C SER A 875 -48.10 -20.69 10.15
N ALA A 876 -47.53 -19.75 10.90
CA ALA A 876 -47.76 -18.32 10.74
C ALA A 876 -47.33 -17.81 9.35
N LYS A 877 -46.32 -18.43 8.72
CA LYS A 877 -45.90 -18.11 7.34
C LYS A 877 -46.89 -18.59 6.27
N ARG A 878 -47.65 -19.66 6.53
CA ARG A 878 -48.62 -20.24 5.59
C ARG A 878 -50.05 -19.75 5.82
N GLU A 879 -50.29 -19.08 6.95
CA GLU A 879 -51.59 -18.58 7.34
C GLU A 879 -51.94 -17.29 6.56
N ASN A 880 -53.16 -17.29 5.99
CA ASN A 880 -53.69 -16.15 5.22
C ASN A 880 -54.56 -15.23 6.11
N ASP A 881 -55.12 -15.77 7.20
CA ASP A 881 -55.87 -14.98 8.17
C ASP A 881 -54.91 -14.16 9.05
N LEU A 882 -54.99 -12.83 8.94
CA LEU A 882 -54.10 -11.93 9.68
C LEU A 882 -54.23 -12.10 11.20
N PHE A 883 -55.44 -12.33 11.72
CA PHE A 883 -55.64 -12.45 13.17
C PHE A 883 -55.00 -13.74 13.71
N LYS A 884 -55.24 -14.87 13.04
CA LYS A 884 -54.60 -16.16 13.41
C LYS A 884 -53.08 -16.11 13.25
N LYS A 885 -52.59 -15.44 12.21
CA LYS A 885 -51.16 -15.22 12.01
C LYS A 885 -50.55 -14.44 13.17
N GLU A 886 -51.19 -13.36 13.62
CA GLU A 886 -50.73 -12.60 14.78
C GLU A 886 -50.78 -13.44 16.07
N GLU A 887 -51.84 -14.21 16.28
CA GLU A 887 -51.99 -15.10 17.44
C GLU A 887 -50.84 -16.12 17.51
N LEU A 888 -50.53 -16.81 16.41
CA LEU A 888 -49.42 -17.77 16.33
C LEU A 888 -48.06 -17.13 16.66
N LYS A 889 -47.82 -15.91 16.18
CA LYS A 889 -46.58 -15.17 16.46
C LYS A 889 -46.48 -14.79 17.94
N ILE A 890 -47.58 -14.35 18.56
CA ILE A 890 -47.61 -14.02 19.99
C ILE A 890 -47.34 -15.28 20.83
N GLN A 891 -47.96 -16.41 20.48
CA GLN A 891 -47.70 -17.68 21.15
C GLN A 891 -46.23 -18.11 21.01
N ALA A 892 -45.65 -17.99 19.82
CA ALA A 892 -44.23 -18.27 19.60
C ALA A 892 -43.33 -17.33 20.44
N LEU A 893 -43.62 -16.04 20.47
CA LEU A 893 -42.87 -15.06 21.26
C LEU A 893 -42.95 -15.37 22.76
N ASN A 894 -44.10 -15.82 23.27
CA ASN A 894 -44.23 -16.26 24.66
C ASN A 894 -43.33 -17.47 24.95
N ILE A 895 -43.28 -18.46 24.06
CA ILE A 895 -42.36 -19.61 24.20
C ILE A 895 -40.91 -19.13 24.25
N LEU A 896 -40.52 -18.18 23.39
CA LEU A 896 -39.18 -17.63 23.35
C LEU A 896 -38.82 -16.93 24.67
N HIS A 897 -39.72 -16.09 25.18
CA HIS A 897 -39.54 -15.37 26.45
C HIS A 897 -39.47 -16.34 27.65
N GLU A 898 -40.35 -17.35 27.70
CA GLU A 898 -40.34 -18.35 28.77
C GLU A 898 -39.10 -19.25 28.72
N SER A 899 -38.55 -19.48 27.53
CA SER A 899 -37.36 -20.31 27.31
C SER A 899 -36.04 -19.60 27.61
N VAL A 900 -36.04 -18.26 27.73
CA VAL A 900 -34.88 -17.42 28.08
C VAL A 900 -33.58 -17.82 27.34
N PRO A 901 -33.54 -17.89 26.00
CA PRO A 901 -32.27 -18.10 25.27
C PRO A 901 -31.34 -16.88 25.37
N PHE A 902 -31.92 -15.71 25.67
CA PHE A 902 -31.22 -14.49 26.03
C PHE A 902 -31.98 -13.75 27.14
N ALA A 903 -31.25 -12.99 27.95
CA ALA A 903 -31.80 -12.08 28.95
C ALA A 903 -31.78 -10.65 28.42
N PRO A 904 -32.92 -10.05 28.04
CA PRO A 904 -32.97 -8.66 27.64
C PRO A 904 -32.67 -7.74 28.83
N LEU A 905 -31.89 -6.68 28.62
CA LEU A 905 -31.51 -5.71 29.65
C LEU A 905 -32.22 -4.37 29.47
N PHE A 906 -32.07 -3.75 28.30
CA PHE A 906 -32.59 -2.41 28.00
C PHE A 906 -32.67 -2.17 26.49
N ASP A 907 -33.59 -1.29 26.09
CA ASP A 907 -33.61 -0.71 24.75
C ASP A 907 -32.58 0.43 24.68
N TYR A 908 -31.74 0.35 23.65
CA TYR A 908 -30.50 1.10 23.54
C TYR A 908 -30.73 2.48 22.92
N VAL A 909 -30.28 3.52 23.60
CA VAL A 909 -30.29 4.90 23.10
C VAL A 909 -28.87 5.28 22.69
N HIS A 910 -28.66 5.58 21.40
CA HIS A 910 -27.40 6.13 20.93
C HIS A 910 -27.19 7.52 21.54
N LEU A 911 -26.03 7.72 22.16
CA LEU A 911 -25.61 8.99 22.71
C LEU A 911 -24.40 9.47 21.92
N TYR A 912 -24.52 10.63 21.30
CA TYR A 912 -23.43 11.18 20.49
C TYR A 912 -23.44 12.71 20.52
N ALA A 913 -22.30 13.29 20.20
CA ALA A 913 -22.16 14.70 19.91
C ALA A 913 -21.41 14.85 18.58
N VAL A 914 -21.82 15.85 17.83
CA VAL A 914 -21.23 16.22 16.54
C VAL A 914 -20.66 17.61 16.69
N HIS A 915 -19.49 17.85 16.10
CA HIS A 915 -18.88 19.16 16.12
C HIS A 915 -19.84 20.19 15.49
N PRO A 916 -20.03 21.39 16.08
CA PRO A 916 -21.03 22.38 15.62
C PRO A 916 -20.90 22.86 14.17
N ARG A 917 -19.80 22.53 13.51
CA ARG A 917 -19.54 22.88 12.10
C ARG A 917 -20.27 21.98 11.11
N LEU A 918 -20.81 20.86 11.57
CA LEU A 918 -21.50 19.88 10.76
C LEU A 918 -23.01 19.94 11.04
N ASP A 919 -23.81 19.83 9.99
CA ASP A 919 -25.27 19.73 10.12
C ASP A 919 -25.73 18.29 10.44
N ARG A 920 -27.04 18.10 10.59
CA ARG A 920 -27.68 16.88 11.14
C ARG A 920 -27.27 15.58 10.43
N PRO A 921 -26.66 14.62 11.13
CA PRO A 921 -26.34 13.30 10.57
C PRO A 921 -27.58 12.49 10.19
N PHE A 922 -27.54 11.86 9.02
CA PHE A 922 -28.51 10.86 8.60
C PHE A 922 -28.13 9.48 9.15
N PHE A 923 -29.09 8.85 9.83
CA PHE A 923 -28.99 7.47 10.27
C PHE A 923 -30.01 6.63 9.52
N ASP A 924 -29.58 5.49 8.99
CA ASP A 924 -30.50 4.52 8.44
C ASP A 924 -31.32 3.81 9.53
N SER A 925 -32.26 2.96 9.10
CA SER A 925 -33.11 2.15 9.97
C SER A 925 -32.31 1.20 10.87
N GLU A 926 -31.08 0.83 10.47
CA GLU A 926 -30.16 0.00 11.23
C GLU A 926 -29.20 0.84 12.11
N GLY A 927 -29.38 2.16 12.21
CA GLY A 927 -28.52 3.05 12.98
C GLY A 927 -27.08 3.15 12.50
N CYS A 928 -26.82 2.80 11.24
CA CYS A 928 -25.59 3.16 10.55
C CYS A 928 -25.69 4.59 10.01
N ILE A 929 -24.57 5.29 10.03
CA ILE A 929 -24.49 6.68 9.56
C ILE A 929 -24.07 6.66 8.09
N ASP A 930 -24.77 7.43 7.25
CA ASP A 930 -24.34 7.69 5.89
C ASP A 930 -23.73 9.09 5.77
N PHE A 931 -22.41 9.15 5.84
CA PHE A 931 -21.67 10.41 5.71
C PHE A 931 -21.61 10.95 4.28
N SER A 932 -22.11 10.20 3.28
CA SER A 932 -22.21 10.71 1.92
C SER A 932 -23.40 11.67 1.72
N GLN A 933 -24.47 11.54 2.54
CA GLN A 933 -25.71 12.31 2.39
C GLN A 933 -26.05 13.24 3.57
N GLY A 934 -25.38 13.06 4.72
CA GLY A 934 -25.88 13.57 6.00
C GLY A 934 -24.99 14.55 6.75
N LEU A 935 -23.88 15.04 6.21
CA LEU A 935 -23.06 16.03 6.91
C LEU A 935 -22.65 17.12 5.91
N VAL A 936 -23.30 18.27 5.98
CA VAL A 936 -22.93 19.45 5.21
C VAL A 936 -22.12 20.39 6.13
N PRO A 937 -20.98 20.94 5.69
CA PRO A 937 -20.33 22.04 6.40
C PRO A 937 -21.33 23.19 6.56
N PHE A 938 -21.37 23.84 7.72
CA PHE A 938 -22.25 25.00 7.98
C PHE A 938 -21.92 26.15 7.00
N GLN A 939 -22.52 26.14 5.81
CA GLN A 939 -22.60 27.26 4.90
C GLN A 939 -23.93 27.96 5.16
N ASN A 940 -23.88 29.28 5.31
CA ASN A 940 -25.02 30.14 5.60
C ASN A 940 -26.30 29.75 4.83
N HIS A 941 -27.20 28.98 5.46
CA HIS A 941 -28.59 28.82 5.04
C HIS A 941 -29.39 30.11 5.31
N LEU A 942 -28.95 31.22 4.70
CA LEU A 942 -29.75 32.43 4.54
C LEU A 942 -30.43 32.49 3.17
N GLY A 943 -30.28 31.46 2.33
CA GLY A 943 -30.78 31.43 0.95
C GLY A 943 -32.01 30.58 0.66
N SER A 944 -32.53 29.78 1.60
CA SER A 944 -33.63 28.83 1.30
C SER A 944 -34.76 28.81 2.34
N CYS A 945 -34.84 29.81 3.21
CA CYS A 945 -36.03 30.08 4.03
C CYS A 945 -36.91 31.14 3.34
N LEU A 946 -37.35 30.87 2.12
CA LEU A 946 -38.47 31.55 1.46
C LEU A 946 -39.06 30.53 0.48
N GLU A 947 -40.38 30.31 0.61
CA GLU A 947 -41.25 29.33 -0.09
C GLU A 947 -41.31 27.94 0.59
N ILE A 948 -42.42 27.47 1.18
CA ILE A 948 -43.85 27.82 1.12
C ILE A 948 -44.51 27.52 2.49
N LYS A 949 -45.53 28.34 2.81
CA LYS A 949 -46.45 28.24 3.96
C LYS A 949 -47.35 27.00 3.93
#